data_AF-M9YEN3-F1
#
_entry.id   AF-M9YEN3-F1
#
_cell.length_a   1.000
_cell.length_b   1.000
_cell.length_c   1.000
_cell.angle_alpha   90.00
_cell.angle_beta   90.00
_cell.angle_gamma   90.00
#
_symmetry.space_group_name_H-M   'P 1'
#
loop_
_entity.id
_entity.type
_entity.pdbx_description
1 polymer ?
#
loop_
_entity_poly.entity_id
_entity_poly.type
_entity_poly.pdbx_seq_one_letter_code
_entity_poly.pdbx_strand_id
1 'polypeptide(L)'
;MSSASLSHLVFDTNSEMPLIARVYEVESAEELRGEEPVGETVAVVAAVEREAGSTRDREAVRPATQAQCAESGPAAEPLEEGALPFVGEVLAYVPGEALTIRRRLHLDEDLFLADHAFVHAPGVKPLSACMPVLPLTMSLEVMAEVAACLVPGLGLIGFEEVKASRWIEVSDRDSEMLEVSARVQEVDADACLWRIAVAIRGEGQEQPSTTASVLFSTAYRVDLDLAFGAFSNPYRLPLSGEDVYRERHMFHGPCFHCLTGEIILADEGGVTDLLTRPPTGLFRSIERPQLLIDPALLDGIGQFLGVWAMQHDRYVLPIGFGKLELYRSTPPAGTRVPIRIEIVRDEAMTLYANVEIQDGSGGVWLRVREWGGIKFRHPARGLDFRRQPTRHLLSRPLELPSLARGVKAFQIAKADTQGFDPLLLARHYLHSDEMPAFTAKAAVPPRQQQWQLGRVVVKDAVRAWLAERSEQADMLHPAAFAIDSAAAGQPLVAALEGHARTPRISIAHCEDRAVALAAELPVGIDIEQIRPRAAGFLESFSTAGERELLDELVAEGAARDEWITRLWSAKEAAGKLLGSGLDGALQRFEAIAVDGAGNFIIQVRDGDRLIGVHSVRDGNFVIAYATTETAGASGR
;
A
#
# COMPACT_ATOMS: atom_id res chain seq x y z
N MET A 1 -32.29 -25.20 -14.11
CA MET A 1 -31.12 -25.21 -14.99
C MET A 1 -29.93 -25.34 -14.06
N SER A 2 -29.31 -26.51 -14.11
CA SER A 2 -28.45 -27.09 -13.07
C SER A 2 -27.11 -26.37 -13.00
N SER A 3 -26.66 -26.00 -11.80
CA SER A 3 -25.27 -25.67 -11.51
C SER A 3 -24.45 -26.94 -11.73
N ALA A 4 -23.75 -27.06 -12.86
CA ALA A 4 -22.76 -28.10 -13.03
C ALA A 4 -21.52 -27.69 -12.23
N SER A 5 -21.30 -28.34 -11.09
CA SER A 5 -20.03 -28.27 -10.37
C SER A 5 -18.93 -28.88 -11.27
N LEU A 6 -17.84 -28.15 -11.50
CA LEU A 6 -16.65 -28.64 -12.22
C LEU A 6 -15.94 -29.79 -11.49
N SER A 7 -16.39 -30.18 -10.29
CA SER A 7 -15.82 -31.28 -9.50
C SER A 7 -15.72 -32.62 -10.26
N HIS A 8 -16.49 -32.83 -11.34
CA HIS A 8 -16.41 -34.05 -12.15
C HIS A 8 -15.36 -34.01 -13.29
N LEU A 9 -14.70 -32.87 -13.52
CA LEU A 9 -13.63 -32.73 -14.52
C LEU A 9 -12.22 -32.83 -13.91
N VAL A 10 -12.11 -33.10 -12.60
CA VAL A 10 -10.87 -33.04 -11.81
C VAL A 10 -10.41 -34.40 -11.26
N PHE A 11 -11.20 -35.48 -11.41
CA PHE A 11 -10.86 -36.80 -10.84
C PHE A 11 -10.88 -37.92 -11.87
N ASP A 12 -9.75 -38.62 -11.99
CA ASP A 12 -9.68 -39.96 -12.57
C ASP A 12 -9.93 -40.96 -11.45
N THR A 13 -10.93 -41.83 -11.62
CA THR A 13 -11.40 -42.77 -10.59
C THR A 13 -10.42 -43.91 -10.26
N ASN A 14 -9.20 -43.91 -10.82
CA ASN A 14 -8.20 -44.97 -10.66
C ASN A 14 -6.78 -44.51 -10.24
N SER A 15 -6.59 -43.28 -9.76
CA SER A 15 -5.28 -42.78 -9.31
C SER A 15 -5.41 -41.94 -8.03
N GLU A 16 -4.58 -42.20 -7.01
CA GLU A 16 -4.50 -41.39 -5.76
C GLU A 16 -3.87 -39.99 -5.96
N MET A 17 -3.97 -39.39 -7.16
CA MET A 17 -3.40 -38.07 -7.48
C MET A 17 -4.33 -37.23 -8.38
N PRO A 18 -4.50 -35.92 -8.12
CA PRO A 18 -5.33 -35.03 -8.94
C PRO A 18 -4.75 -34.75 -10.36
N LEU A 19 -5.65 -34.49 -11.30
CA LEU A 19 -5.52 -34.57 -12.76
C LEU A 19 -4.88 -33.32 -13.44
N ILE A 20 -3.80 -32.76 -12.89
CA ILE A 20 -2.98 -31.78 -13.61
C ILE A 20 -1.62 -32.38 -13.94
N ALA A 21 -1.22 -32.18 -15.20
CA ALA A 21 -0.34 -33.08 -15.93
C ALA A 21 1.12 -33.10 -15.49
N ARG A 22 1.76 -34.23 -15.78
CA ARG A 22 3.21 -34.41 -15.74
C ARG A 22 3.85 -33.61 -16.88
N VAL A 23 4.80 -32.74 -16.56
CA VAL A 23 5.72 -32.18 -17.57
C VAL A 23 6.99 -33.02 -17.54
N TYR A 24 7.46 -33.49 -18.70
CA TYR A 24 8.76 -34.15 -18.76
C TYR A 24 9.88 -33.12 -18.59
N GLU A 25 10.83 -33.40 -17.68
CA GLU A 25 12.07 -32.64 -17.58
C GLU A 25 12.86 -32.78 -18.88
N VAL A 26 13.45 -31.68 -19.33
CA VAL A 26 14.25 -31.61 -20.55
C VAL A 26 15.60 -31.00 -20.18
N GLU A 27 16.69 -31.73 -20.36
CA GLU A 27 18.04 -31.27 -19.99
C GLU A 27 18.69 -30.44 -21.13
N SER A 28 18.21 -30.58 -22.37
CA SER A 28 18.73 -29.83 -23.52
C SER A 28 17.74 -29.68 -24.69
N ALA A 29 17.93 -28.66 -25.54
CA ALA A 29 17.13 -28.48 -26.76
C ALA A 29 17.29 -29.60 -27.81
N GLU A 30 18.27 -30.49 -27.65
CA GLU A 30 18.49 -31.65 -28.52
C GLU A 30 17.50 -32.79 -28.23
N GLU A 31 17.01 -32.92 -26.99
CA GLU A 31 15.99 -33.91 -26.59
C GLU A 31 14.62 -33.67 -27.26
N LEU A 32 14.36 -32.43 -27.68
CA LEU A 32 13.15 -32.05 -28.43
C LEU A 32 13.23 -32.42 -29.92
N ARG A 33 14.39 -32.93 -30.40
CA ARG A 33 14.63 -33.29 -31.80
C ARG A 33 14.53 -34.80 -32.04
N GLY A 34 13.39 -35.38 -31.64
CA GLY A 34 12.75 -36.54 -32.29
C GLY A 34 13.12 -37.95 -31.82
N GLU A 35 12.10 -38.76 -31.53
CA GLU A 35 11.88 -40.10 -32.13
C GLU A 35 10.39 -40.50 -31.96
N GLU A 36 9.76 -41.00 -33.03
CA GLU A 36 8.35 -41.47 -33.05
C GLU A 36 8.13 -42.64 -32.06
N PRO A 37 7.01 -42.71 -31.31
CA PRO A 37 6.71 -43.90 -30.54
C PRO A 37 6.16 -45.01 -31.46
N VAL A 38 6.97 -46.05 -31.64
CA VAL A 38 6.56 -47.36 -32.15
C VAL A 38 5.45 -47.92 -31.26
N GLY A 39 4.33 -48.33 -31.86
CA GLY A 39 3.06 -48.54 -31.18
C GLY A 39 2.91 -49.79 -30.32
N GLU A 40 1.84 -49.78 -29.53
CA GLU A 40 1.10 -50.99 -29.14
C GLU A 40 -0.37 -50.65 -28.89
N THR A 41 -1.23 -51.28 -29.70
CA THR A 41 -2.68 -51.17 -29.72
C THR A 41 -3.29 -51.99 -28.58
N VAL A 42 -4.16 -51.40 -27.75
CA VAL A 42 -5.15 -52.18 -26.98
C VAL A 42 -6.53 -51.52 -27.08
N ALA A 43 -7.45 -52.23 -27.73
CA ALA A 43 -8.86 -51.93 -27.83
C ALA A 43 -9.65 -52.80 -26.83
N VAL A 44 -10.57 -52.22 -26.04
CA VAL A 44 -11.69 -52.94 -25.37
C VAL A 44 -12.85 -51.95 -25.14
N VAL A 45 -13.92 -51.96 -25.96
CA VAL A 45 -15.24 -52.64 -25.81
C VAL A 45 -16.22 -52.04 -24.78
N ALA A 46 -17.18 -51.28 -25.31
CA ALA A 46 -18.65 -51.29 -25.15
C ALA A 46 -19.38 -51.68 -23.83
N ALA A 47 -20.32 -50.78 -23.48
CA ALA A 47 -21.76 -50.98 -23.18
C ALA A 47 -22.22 -51.52 -21.80
N VAL A 48 -23.26 -50.85 -21.26
CA VAL A 48 -24.57 -51.34 -20.71
C VAL A 48 -25.18 -50.19 -19.87
N GLU A 49 -26.16 -49.42 -20.38
CA GLU A 49 -27.63 -49.56 -20.23
C GLU A 49 -28.24 -49.47 -18.80
N ARG A 50 -29.11 -48.44 -18.64
CA ARG A 50 -30.35 -48.35 -17.82
C ARG A 50 -30.18 -48.30 -16.28
N GLU A 51 -30.93 -47.51 -15.52
CA GLU A 51 -32.39 -47.35 -15.58
C GLU A 51 -32.87 -46.13 -14.77
N ALA A 52 -34.09 -45.70 -15.07
CA ALA A 52 -34.73 -44.49 -14.57
C ALA A 52 -35.52 -44.72 -13.28
N GLY A 53 -35.56 -43.68 -12.46
CA GLY A 53 -36.83 -43.10 -12.01
C GLY A 53 -37.37 -43.55 -10.66
N SER A 54 -37.59 -42.58 -9.76
CA SER A 54 -38.83 -42.46 -9.00
C SER A 54 -38.90 -41.09 -8.33
N THR A 55 -40.11 -40.54 -8.31
CA THR A 55 -40.51 -39.18 -7.94
C THR A 55 -41.20 -39.17 -6.57
N ARG A 56 -41.47 -37.93 -6.08
CA ARG A 56 -42.46 -37.48 -5.06
C ARG A 56 -41.82 -37.11 -3.71
N ASP A 57 -42.16 -36.01 -3.03
CA ASP A 57 -43.40 -35.21 -3.05
C ASP A 57 -43.15 -33.71 -2.75
N ARG A 58 -44.15 -32.90 -3.12
CA ARG A 58 -44.28 -31.47 -2.89
C ARG A 58 -44.87 -31.19 -1.49
N GLU A 59 -44.46 -30.09 -0.87
CA GLU A 59 -45.39 -29.25 -0.12
C GLU A 59 -44.95 -27.78 -0.10
N ALA A 60 -45.92 -26.87 -0.17
CA ALA A 60 -45.74 -25.44 -0.37
C ALA A 60 -46.54 -24.66 0.68
N VAL A 61 -45.95 -23.68 1.36
CA VAL A 61 -46.66 -22.56 2.02
C VAL A 61 -45.77 -21.30 2.01
N ARG A 62 -46.37 -20.14 1.71
CA ARG A 62 -45.85 -18.74 1.69
C ARG A 62 -46.42 -17.93 2.89
N PRO A 63 -46.16 -16.61 3.11
CA PRO A 63 -44.91 -15.81 3.13
C PRO A 63 -44.82 -14.85 4.38
N ALA A 64 -43.80 -13.95 4.36
CA ALA A 64 -43.52 -12.77 5.22
C ALA A 64 -42.78 -13.05 6.55
N THR A 65 -41.73 -12.33 6.97
CA THR A 65 -41.58 -10.86 7.06
C THR A 65 -40.09 -10.47 7.19
N GLN A 66 -39.72 -9.28 6.71
CA GLN A 66 -38.38 -8.68 6.77
C GLN A 66 -37.83 -8.55 8.20
N ALA A 67 -36.58 -8.97 8.40
CA ALA A 67 -35.67 -8.43 9.41
C ALA A 67 -34.27 -8.38 8.81
N GLN A 68 -33.71 -7.17 8.68
CA GLN A 68 -32.33 -6.95 8.29
C GLN A 68 -31.40 -7.53 9.38
N CYS A 69 -30.61 -8.53 9.01
CA CYS A 69 -29.44 -8.98 9.75
C CYS A 69 -28.23 -8.85 8.83
N ALA A 70 -27.14 -8.30 9.37
CA ALA A 70 -25.86 -8.18 8.70
C ALA A 70 -25.40 -9.57 8.21
N GLU A 71 -25.10 -9.68 6.92
CA GLU A 71 -24.57 -10.92 6.33
C GLU A 71 -23.10 -11.09 6.74
N SER A 72 -22.88 -11.81 7.84
CA SER A 72 -21.65 -12.59 7.99
C SER A 72 -21.67 -13.68 6.92
N GLY A 73 -20.80 -13.59 5.91
CA GLY A 73 -20.71 -14.60 4.86
C GLY A 73 -20.44 -16.00 5.44
N PRO A 74 -20.96 -17.08 4.81
CA PRO A 74 -20.70 -18.43 5.30
C PRO A 74 -19.20 -18.75 5.16
N ALA A 75 -18.62 -19.33 6.21
CA ALA A 75 -17.33 -20.00 6.11
C ALA A 75 -17.43 -21.05 4.98
N ALA A 76 -16.55 -20.98 3.99
CA ALA A 76 -16.48 -21.98 2.94
C ALA A 76 -16.24 -23.36 3.59
N GLU A 77 -16.99 -24.38 3.16
CA GLU A 77 -16.71 -25.76 3.58
C GLU A 77 -15.29 -26.13 3.13
N PRO A 78 -14.54 -26.94 3.91
CA PRO A 78 -13.21 -27.40 3.50
C PRO A 78 -13.27 -28.03 2.12
N LEU A 79 -12.45 -27.53 1.19
CA LEU A 79 -12.29 -28.14 -0.12
C LEU A 79 -11.33 -29.35 -0.02
N GLU A 80 -11.44 -30.28 -0.96
CA GLU A 80 -10.60 -31.48 -0.98
C GLU A 80 -9.10 -31.13 -1.08
N GLU A 81 -8.23 -31.97 -0.50
CA GLU A 81 -6.77 -31.80 -0.60
C GLU A 81 -6.34 -31.73 -2.08
N GLY A 82 -5.48 -30.75 -2.42
CA GLY A 82 -5.00 -30.58 -3.79
C GLY A 82 -5.97 -29.85 -4.73
N ALA A 83 -7.00 -29.17 -4.23
CA ALA A 83 -7.84 -28.31 -5.06
C ALA A 83 -7.07 -27.10 -5.63
N LEU A 84 -7.45 -26.68 -6.84
CA LEU A 84 -7.05 -25.39 -7.44
C LEU A 84 -7.79 -24.23 -6.74
N PRO A 85 -7.10 -23.36 -5.99
CA PRO A 85 -7.73 -22.38 -5.09
C PRO A 85 -8.45 -21.19 -5.77
N PHE A 86 -8.14 -20.89 -7.03
CA PHE A 86 -8.67 -19.72 -7.74
C PHE A 86 -9.76 -20.05 -8.76
N VAL A 87 -10.00 -21.33 -9.07
CA VAL A 87 -11.13 -21.74 -9.94
C VAL A 87 -12.46 -21.57 -9.20
N GLY A 88 -13.17 -20.49 -9.53
CA GLY A 88 -14.46 -20.12 -8.94
C GLY A 88 -15.69 -20.58 -9.74
N GLU A 89 -16.76 -19.79 -9.67
CA GLU A 89 -18.02 -20.04 -10.38
C GLU A 89 -17.83 -19.93 -11.90
N VAL A 90 -18.21 -20.97 -12.66
CA VAL A 90 -18.17 -20.93 -14.13
C VAL A 90 -19.33 -20.10 -14.67
N LEU A 91 -19.02 -19.04 -15.41
CA LEU A 91 -20.00 -18.20 -16.09
C LEU A 91 -20.27 -18.66 -17.52
N ALA A 92 -19.21 -19.08 -18.22
CA ALA A 92 -19.28 -19.59 -19.58
C ALA A 92 -18.14 -20.57 -19.83
N TYR A 93 -18.41 -21.66 -20.54
CA TYR A 93 -17.40 -22.66 -20.87
C TYR A 93 -17.67 -23.26 -22.25
N VAL A 94 -16.66 -23.20 -23.10
CA VAL A 94 -16.59 -23.89 -24.38
C VAL A 94 -15.35 -24.80 -24.33
N PRO A 95 -15.53 -26.12 -24.20
CA PRO A 95 -14.43 -27.07 -24.03
C PRO A 95 -13.34 -26.91 -25.09
N GLY A 96 -12.09 -26.84 -24.63
CA GLY A 96 -10.90 -26.68 -25.50
C GLY A 96 -10.79 -25.33 -26.22
N GLU A 97 -11.70 -24.37 -25.96
CA GLU A 97 -11.71 -23.07 -26.64
C GLU A 97 -11.66 -21.90 -25.67
N ALA A 98 -12.61 -21.82 -24.72
CA ALA A 98 -12.76 -20.65 -23.86
C ALA A 98 -13.43 -20.97 -22.53
N LEU A 99 -13.03 -20.25 -21.47
CA LEU A 99 -13.59 -20.35 -20.14
C LEU A 99 -13.66 -18.95 -19.52
N THR A 100 -14.81 -18.61 -18.94
CA THR A 100 -14.96 -17.44 -18.08
C THR A 100 -15.46 -17.89 -16.72
N ILE A 101 -14.73 -17.50 -15.69
CA ILE A 101 -15.10 -17.75 -14.29
C ILE A 101 -15.27 -16.45 -13.51
N ARG A 102 -15.88 -16.58 -12.35
CA ARG A 102 -15.97 -15.57 -11.32
C ARG A 102 -15.35 -16.09 -10.03
N ARG A 103 -14.33 -15.40 -9.50
CA ARG A 103 -13.69 -15.71 -8.21
C ARG A 103 -13.80 -14.52 -7.28
N ARG A 104 -14.36 -14.74 -6.09
CA ARG A 104 -14.45 -13.72 -5.03
C ARG A 104 -13.20 -13.77 -4.17
N LEU A 105 -12.31 -12.79 -4.24
CA LEU A 105 -11.25 -12.63 -3.25
C LEU A 105 -11.84 -12.13 -1.94
N HIS A 106 -11.50 -12.72 -0.80
CA HIS A 106 -12.02 -12.34 0.52
C HIS A 106 -10.92 -12.32 1.58
N LEU A 107 -10.89 -11.28 2.41
CA LEU A 107 -9.81 -11.07 3.40
C LEU A 107 -9.72 -12.19 4.44
N ASP A 108 -10.85 -12.79 4.82
CA ASP A 108 -10.85 -13.95 5.71
C ASP A 108 -10.52 -15.27 5.02
N GLU A 109 -10.63 -15.38 3.69
CA GLU A 109 -10.36 -16.64 2.96
C GLU A 109 -8.94 -16.65 2.38
N ASP A 110 -8.60 -15.62 1.63
CA ASP A 110 -7.34 -15.44 0.91
C ASP A 110 -6.30 -14.79 1.84
N LEU A 111 -5.84 -15.56 2.83
CA LEU A 111 -5.01 -15.11 3.95
C LEU A 111 -3.70 -14.43 3.52
N PHE A 112 -3.16 -14.77 2.35
CA PHE A 112 -1.98 -14.11 1.78
C PHE A 112 -2.17 -12.61 1.57
N LEU A 113 -3.42 -12.11 1.47
CA LEU A 113 -3.70 -10.67 1.33
C LEU A 113 -3.26 -9.87 2.55
N ALA A 114 -3.26 -10.49 3.74
CA ALA A 114 -2.72 -9.87 4.96
C ALA A 114 -1.20 -9.65 4.87
N ASP A 115 -0.52 -10.57 4.19
CA ASP A 115 0.93 -10.55 3.98
C ASP A 115 1.33 -9.75 2.72
N HIS A 116 0.35 -9.25 1.96
CA HIS A 116 0.57 -8.32 0.84
C HIS A 116 -0.30 -7.05 1.00
N ALA A 117 -0.19 -6.43 2.18
CA ALA A 117 -0.81 -5.15 2.52
C ALA A 117 0.24 -4.04 2.65
N PHE A 118 0.04 -2.93 1.92
CA PHE A 118 1.02 -1.85 1.84
C PHE A 118 1.14 -1.03 3.14
N VAL A 119 0.11 -1.00 3.97
CA VAL A 119 0.07 -0.23 5.21
C VAL A 119 0.19 -1.16 6.40
N HIS A 120 1.32 -1.08 7.09
CA HIS A 120 1.56 -1.86 8.30
C HIS A 120 0.97 -1.16 9.53
N ALA A 121 -0.22 -1.60 9.96
CA ALA A 121 -0.92 -1.09 11.13
C ALA A 121 -1.61 -2.22 11.95
N PRO A 122 -0.87 -3.28 12.33
CA PRO A 122 -1.46 -4.43 13.03
C PRO A 122 -2.07 -4.00 14.37
N GLY A 123 -3.29 -4.47 14.65
CA GLY A 123 -4.04 -4.12 15.88
C GLY A 123 -4.51 -2.66 15.95
N VAL A 124 -4.18 -1.83 14.96
CA VAL A 124 -4.56 -0.41 14.88
C VAL A 124 -5.66 -0.18 13.85
N LYS A 125 -5.60 -0.93 12.74
CA LYS A 125 -6.59 -0.86 11.66
C LYS A 125 -7.10 -2.26 11.31
N PRO A 126 -8.36 -2.37 10.85
CA PRO A 126 -8.79 -3.57 10.14
C PRO A 126 -7.98 -3.72 8.84
N LEU A 127 -7.78 -4.97 8.39
CA LEU A 127 -6.99 -5.27 7.19
C LEU A 127 -7.51 -4.54 5.94
N SER A 128 -8.83 -4.40 5.78
CA SER A 128 -9.44 -3.66 4.66
C SER A 128 -8.98 -2.19 4.58
N ALA A 129 -8.59 -1.58 5.70
CA ALA A 129 -8.05 -0.22 5.71
C ALA A 129 -6.53 -0.16 5.42
N CYS A 130 -5.85 -1.31 5.43
CA CYS A 130 -4.40 -1.44 5.25
C CYS A 130 -3.95 -1.58 3.79
N MET A 131 -4.87 -1.42 2.83
CA MET A 131 -4.63 -1.54 1.39
C MET A 131 -4.01 -2.90 1.00
N PRO A 132 -4.74 -4.01 1.24
CA PRO A 132 -4.36 -5.33 0.75
C PRO A 132 -4.55 -5.37 -0.77
N VAL A 133 -3.53 -5.88 -1.48
CA VAL A 133 -3.49 -5.92 -2.94
C VAL A 133 -3.16 -7.33 -3.38
N LEU A 134 -3.82 -7.85 -4.41
CA LEU A 134 -3.42 -9.09 -5.06
C LEU A 134 -2.09 -8.84 -5.80
N PRO A 135 -0.97 -9.47 -5.41
CA PRO A 135 0.30 -9.29 -6.11
C PRO A 135 0.22 -9.83 -7.55
N LEU A 136 1.02 -9.26 -8.46
CA LEU A 136 1.12 -9.72 -9.84
C LEU A 136 1.35 -11.24 -9.93
N THR A 137 2.15 -11.79 -9.03
CA THR A 137 2.53 -13.21 -9.06
C THR A 137 1.39 -14.13 -8.65
N MET A 138 0.53 -13.71 -7.72
CA MET A 138 -0.74 -14.42 -7.46
C MET A 138 -1.69 -14.30 -8.64
N SER A 139 -1.71 -13.16 -9.35
CA SER A 139 -2.46 -13.04 -10.61
C SER A 139 -1.97 -14.03 -11.67
N LEU A 140 -0.67 -14.37 -11.71
CA LEU A 140 -0.15 -15.40 -12.63
C LEU A 140 -0.71 -16.78 -12.29
N GLU A 141 -0.78 -17.14 -11.01
CA GLU A 141 -1.39 -18.40 -10.56
C GLU A 141 -2.87 -18.44 -10.93
N VAL A 142 -3.63 -17.38 -10.63
CA VAL A 142 -5.04 -17.23 -11.06
C VAL A 142 -5.19 -17.48 -12.55
N MET A 143 -4.32 -16.88 -13.37
CA MET A 143 -4.36 -17.05 -14.83
C MET A 143 -3.99 -18.46 -15.27
N ALA A 144 -3.01 -19.09 -14.61
CA ALA A 144 -2.57 -20.44 -14.92
C ALA A 144 -3.66 -21.47 -14.61
N GLU A 145 -4.30 -21.40 -13.45
CA GLU A 145 -5.35 -22.34 -13.05
C GLU A 145 -6.55 -22.31 -14.01
N VAL A 146 -7.00 -21.10 -14.38
CA VAL A 146 -8.12 -20.93 -15.31
C VAL A 146 -7.74 -21.42 -16.71
N ALA A 147 -6.50 -21.18 -17.16
CA ALA A 147 -6.02 -21.70 -18.44
C ALA A 147 -5.89 -23.23 -18.44
N ALA A 148 -5.42 -23.84 -17.34
CA ALA A 148 -5.26 -25.30 -17.23
C ALA A 148 -6.58 -26.05 -17.44
N CYS A 149 -7.72 -25.44 -17.06
CA CYS A 149 -9.05 -26.01 -17.29
C CYS A 149 -9.42 -26.18 -18.78
N LEU A 150 -8.72 -25.51 -19.70
CA LEU A 150 -8.93 -25.64 -21.15
C LEU A 150 -8.10 -26.76 -21.78
N VAL A 151 -7.03 -27.19 -21.12
CA VAL A 151 -6.01 -28.11 -21.66
C VAL A 151 -5.64 -29.21 -20.65
N PRO A 152 -6.62 -30.02 -20.19
CA PRO A 152 -6.35 -31.10 -19.25
C PRO A 152 -5.31 -32.06 -19.85
N GLY A 153 -4.34 -32.49 -19.03
CA GLY A 153 -3.25 -33.36 -19.47
C GLY A 153 -2.02 -32.64 -20.04
N LEU A 154 -2.02 -31.29 -20.11
CA LEU A 154 -0.82 -30.49 -20.35
C LEU A 154 -0.38 -29.75 -19.06
N GLY A 155 0.92 -29.46 -18.96
CA GLY A 155 1.47 -28.73 -17.82
C GLY A 155 1.94 -27.32 -18.20
N LEU A 156 1.96 -26.44 -17.21
CA LEU A 156 2.40 -25.06 -17.34
C LEU A 156 3.90 -25.02 -17.66
N ILE A 157 4.28 -24.32 -18.74
CA ILE A 157 5.69 -24.14 -19.12
C ILE A 157 6.14 -22.68 -19.15
N GLY A 158 5.22 -21.71 -19.01
CA GLY A 158 5.60 -20.30 -19.00
C GLY A 158 4.48 -19.31 -19.27
N PHE A 159 4.87 -18.04 -19.40
CA PHE A 159 4.00 -16.91 -19.69
C PHE A 159 4.66 -15.97 -20.69
N GLU A 160 3.87 -15.30 -21.51
CA GLU A 160 4.32 -14.26 -22.43
C GLU A 160 3.44 -13.01 -22.33
N GLU A 161 4.02 -11.85 -22.61
CA GLU A 161 3.33 -10.55 -22.69
C GLU A 161 2.50 -10.21 -21.44
N VAL A 162 3.05 -10.49 -20.25
CA VAL A 162 2.38 -10.19 -18.98
C VAL A 162 2.33 -8.69 -18.76
N LYS A 163 1.14 -8.15 -18.51
CA LYS A 163 0.90 -6.73 -18.28
C LYS A 163 -0.03 -6.54 -17.09
N ALA A 164 0.43 -5.85 -16.05
CA ALA A 164 -0.39 -5.36 -14.95
C ALA A 164 -0.62 -3.86 -15.11
N SER A 165 -1.82 -3.49 -15.55
CA SER A 165 -2.21 -2.11 -15.85
C SER A 165 -2.82 -1.41 -14.63
N ARG A 166 -3.44 -2.18 -13.72
CA ARG A 166 -4.17 -1.67 -12.57
C ARG A 166 -4.00 -2.62 -11.38
N TRP A 167 -3.97 -2.06 -10.19
CA TRP A 167 -3.99 -2.86 -8.97
C TRP A 167 -5.36 -3.49 -8.75
N ILE A 168 -5.35 -4.71 -8.23
CA ILE A 168 -6.53 -5.40 -7.73
C ILE A 168 -6.47 -5.27 -6.21
N GLU A 169 -7.17 -4.27 -5.66
CA GLU A 169 -7.17 -3.94 -4.24
C GLU A 169 -8.47 -4.38 -3.54
N VAL A 170 -8.32 -4.89 -2.32
CA VAL A 170 -9.44 -5.24 -1.43
C VAL A 170 -9.51 -4.19 -0.30
N SER A 171 -9.57 -2.93 -0.72
CA SER A 171 -9.57 -1.77 0.18
C SER A 171 -10.99 -1.34 0.57
N ASP A 172 -11.19 -1.00 1.85
CA ASP A 172 -12.44 -0.49 2.44
C ASP A 172 -13.67 -1.42 2.30
N ARG A 173 -13.41 -2.71 2.03
CA ARG A 173 -14.37 -3.81 1.92
C ARG A 173 -13.69 -5.13 2.29
N ASP A 174 -14.48 -6.16 2.53
CA ASP A 174 -13.95 -7.47 2.94
C ASP A 174 -13.70 -8.41 1.75
N SER A 175 -14.21 -8.07 0.56
CA SER A 175 -14.03 -8.87 -0.65
C SER A 175 -14.01 -8.05 -1.95
N GLU A 176 -13.38 -8.61 -2.98
CA GLU A 176 -13.36 -8.10 -4.36
C GLU A 176 -13.77 -9.22 -5.31
N MET A 177 -14.68 -8.92 -6.26
CA MET A 177 -15.07 -9.88 -7.28
C MET A 177 -14.16 -9.78 -8.50
N LEU A 178 -13.58 -10.91 -8.90
CA LEU A 178 -12.82 -11.04 -10.13
C LEU A 178 -13.62 -11.80 -11.18
N GLU A 179 -13.62 -11.29 -12.40
CA GLU A 179 -13.96 -12.04 -13.60
C GLU A 179 -12.65 -12.40 -14.32
N VAL A 180 -12.44 -13.70 -14.57
CA VAL A 180 -11.25 -14.21 -15.25
C VAL A 180 -11.71 -14.90 -16.52
N SER A 181 -11.16 -14.45 -17.66
CA SER A 181 -11.50 -15.00 -18.97
C SER A 181 -10.24 -15.58 -19.62
N ALA A 182 -10.34 -16.81 -20.10
CA ALA A 182 -9.31 -17.54 -20.82
C ALA A 182 -9.82 -17.95 -22.20
N ARG A 183 -8.99 -17.82 -23.24
CA ARG A 183 -9.27 -18.24 -24.61
C ARG A 183 -8.03 -18.79 -25.28
N VAL A 184 -8.14 -19.97 -25.86
CA VAL A 184 -7.09 -20.54 -26.73
C VAL A 184 -6.90 -19.63 -27.93
N GLN A 185 -5.68 -19.10 -28.10
CA GLN A 185 -5.33 -18.22 -29.22
C GLN A 185 -4.65 -18.99 -30.35
N GLU A 186 -3.76 -19.91 -29.98
CA GLU A 186 -2.91 -20.62 -30.92
C GLU A 186 -2.58 -22.00 -30.35
N VAL A 187 -2.54 -22.98 -31.25
CA VAL A 187 -2.11 -24.36 -30.97
C VAL A 187 -1.10 -24.74 -32.02
N ASP A 188 0.15 -24.97 -31.60
CA ASP A 188 1.18 -25.58 -32.42
C ASP A 188 1.17 -27.08 -32.14
N ALA A 189 0.58 -27.84 -33.06
CA ALA A 189 0.42 -29.28 -32.92
C ALA A 189 1.76 -30.02 -33.00
N ASP A 190 2.70 -29.54 -33.82
CA ASP A 190 4.01 -30.18 -34.00
C ASP A 190 4.86 -29.99 -32.73
N ALA A 191 4.79 -28.80 -32.15
CA ALA A 191 5.49 -28.45 -30.92
C ALA A 191 4.75 -28.83 -29.63
N CYS A 192 3.55 -29.39 -29.74
CA CYS A 192 2.62 -29.64 -28.63
C CYS A 192 2.46 -28.41 -27.70
N LEU A 193 2.39 -27.21 -28.28
CA LEU A 193 2.37 -25.94 -27.55
C LEU A 193 1.00 -25.27 -27.65
N TRP A 194 0.41 -24.96 -26.50
CA TRP A 194 -0.86 -24.25 -26.39
C TRP A 194 -0.63 -22.87 -25.81
N ARG A 195 -1.14 -21.86 -26.52
CA ARG A 195 -1.09 -20.46 -26.10
C ARG A 195 -2.49 -19.99 -25.76
N ILE A 196 -2.70 -19.65 -24.51
CA ILE A 196 -4.01 -19.26 -23.97
C ILE A 196 -3.93 -17.82 -23.49
N ALA A 197 -4.68 -16.91 -24.12
CA ALA A 197 -4.80 -15.57 -23.57
C ALA A 197 -5.73 -15.57 -22.37
N VAL A 198 -5.27 -14.95 -21.29
CA VAL A 198 -6.02 -14.80 -20.06
C VAL A 198 -6.05 -13.33 -19.64
N ALA A 199 -7.21 -12.90 -19.15
CA ALA A 199 -7.42 -11.55 -18.64
C ALA A 199 -8.20 -11.59 -17.33
N ILE A 200 -7.70 -10.86 -16.32
CA ILE A 200 -8.37 -10.65 -15.04
C ILE A 200 -8.98 -9.25 -15.03
N ARG A 201 -10.25 -9.17 -14.64
CA ARG A 201 -11.02 -7.93 -14.53
C ARG A 201 -11.62 -7.82 -13.14
N GLY A 202 -11.38 -6.70 -12.46
CA GLY A 202 -12.04 -6.37 -11.20
C GLY A 202 -13.49 -5.96 -11.38
N GLU A 203 -14.24 -5.88 -10.29
CA GLU A 203 -15.68 -5.62 -10.32
C GLU A 203 -15.99 -4.26 -10.95
N GLY A 204 -16.93 -4.23 -11.92
CA GLY A 204 -17.35 -3.01 -12.59
C GLY A 204 -16.30 -2.36 -13.51
N GLN A 205 -15.16 -3.02 -13.78
CA GLN A 205 -14.11 -2.48 -14.65
C GLN A 205 -14.32 -2.85 -16.13
N GLU A 206 -14.17 -1.88 -17.04
CA GLU A 206 -14.27 -2.13 -18.48
C GLU A 206 -12.99 -2.74 -19.08
N GLN A 207 -11.82 -2.39 -18.53
CA GLN A 207 -10.53 -2.88 -18.99
C GLN A 207 -9.96 -3.90 -17.99
N PRO A 208 -9.22 -4.90 -18.46
CA PRO A 208 -8.58 -5.86 -17.58
C PRO A 208 -7.49 -5.20 -16.74
N SER A 209 -7.39 -5.61 -15.48
CA SER A 209 -6.34 -5.20 -14.55
C SER A 209 -5.03 -5.92 -14.84
N THR A 210 -5.10 -7.16 -15.32
CA THR A 210 -3.93 -7.96 -15.72
C THR A 210 -4.25 -8.82 -16.94
N THR A 211 -3.30 -8.94 -17.87
CA THR A 211 -3.40 -9.80 -19.05
C THR A 211 -2.11 -10.58 -19.27
N ALA A 212 -2.21 -11.79 -19.81
CA ALA A 212 -1.06 -12.62 -20.19
C ALA A 212 -1.44 -13.61 -21.30
N SER A 213 -0.43 -14.14 -22.00
CA SER A 213 -0.53 -15.43 -22.70
C SER A 213 0.11 -16.51 -21.82
N VAL A 214 -0.67 -17.50 -21.41
CA VAL A 214 -0.21 -18.65 -20.61
C VAL A 214 0.13 -19.80 -21.54
N LEU A 215 1.27 -20.46 -21.31
CA LEU A 215 1.81 -21.50 -22.17
C LEU A 215 1.71 -22.88 -21.51
N PHE A 216 1.15 -23.84 -22.24
CA PHE A 216 1.04 -25.23 -21.81
C PHE A 216 1.64 -26.18 -22.85
N SER A 217 2.30 -27.24 -22.37
CA SER A 217 2.86 -28.30 -23.23
C SER A 217 3.00 -29.63 -22.47
N THR A 218 3.45 -30.67 -23.16
CA THR A 218 3.79 -31.97 -22.58
C THR A 218 5.21 -32.02 -22.02
N ALA A 219 6.10 -31.12 -22.46
CA ALA A 219 7.50 -31.06 -22.04
C ALA A 219 7.95 -29.61 -21.85
N TYR A 220 8.91 -29.39 -20.95
CA TYR A 220 9.55 -28.08 -20.83
C TYR A 220 10.33 -27.73 -22.11
N ARG A 221 10.57 -26.44 -22.31
CA ARG A 221 11.22 -25.92 -23.51
C ARG A 221 12.42 -25.09 -23.13
N VAL A 222 13.33 -24.89 -24.09
CA VAL A 222 14.50 -24.02 -23.96
C VAL A 222 14.52 -23.03 -25.12
N ASP A 223 13.48 -22.19 -25.17
CA ASP A 223 13.32 -21.17 -26.20
C ASP A 223 13.97 -19.83 -25.79
N LEU A 224 14.13 -19.58 -24.49
CA LEU A 224 14.67 -18.34 -23.95
C LEU A 224 16.18 -18.44 -23.67
N ASP A 225 16.96 -17.89 -24.60
CA ASP A 225 18.40 -17.72 -24.45
C ASP A 225 18.73 -16.36 -23.81
N LEU A 226 19.15 -16.40 -22.53
CA LEU A 226 19.63 -15.24 -21.78
C LEU A 226 21.10 -15.44 -21.44
N ALA A 227 21.93 -14.49 -21.89
CA ALA A 227 23.32 -14.39 -21.48
C ALA A 227 23.44 -13.34 -20.37
N PHE A 228 24.10 -13.70 -19.28
CA PHE A 228 24.38 -12.81 -18.16
C PHE A 228 25.84 -12.36 -18.17
N GLY A 229 26.06 -11.07 -17.96
CA GLY A 229 27.39 -10.45 -17.95
C GLY A 229 28.16 -10.63 -16.65
N ALA A 230 29.42 -10.17 -16.62
CA ALA A 230 30.13 -10.00 -15.35
C ALA A 230 29.61 -8.75 -14.62
N PHE A 231 29.51 -8.81 -13.29
CA PHE A 231 29.13 -7.66 -12.48
C PHE A 231 30.29 -6.68 -12.29
N SER A 232 30.00 -5.39 -12.43
CA SER A 232 30.89 -4.29 -12.06
C SER A 232 30.65 -3.90 -10.61
N ASN A 233 31.73 -3.58 -9.90
CA ASN A 233 31.70 -3.09 -8.52
C ASN A 233 30.84 -3.91 -7.53
N PRO A 234 30.94 -5.26 -7.51
CA PRO A 234 30.12 -6.06 -6.62
C PRO A 234 30.49 -5.79 -5.16
N TYR A 235 29.47 -5.64 -4.32
CA TYR A 235 29.63 -5.50 -2.88
C TYR A 235 28.59 -6.31 -2.13
N ARG A 236 28.97 -6.78 -0.95
CA ARG A 236 28.06 -7.45 -0.03
C ARG A 236 27.22 -6.41 0.69
N LEU A 237 25.91 -6.55 0.65
CA LEU A 237 25.01 -5.73 1.44
C LEU A 237 25.18 -6.07 2.93
N PRO A 238 25.25 -5.09 3.85
CA PRO A 238 25.32 -5.36 5.29
C PRO A 238 24.08 -6.03 5.91
N LEU A 239 23.04 -6.28 5.10
CA LEU A 239 21.79 -6.92 5.51
C LEU A 239 21.69 -8.30 4.84
N SER A 240 21.27 -9.30 5.63
CA SER A 240 20.81 -10.57 5.07
C SER A 240 19.37 -10.47 4.53
N GLY A 241 18.93 -11.47 3.76
CA GLY A 241 17.54 -11.58 3.33
C GLY A 241 16.55 -11.55 4.50
N GLU A 242 16.89 -12.18 5.61
CA GLU A 242 16.09 -12.15 6.85
C GLU A 242 16.05 -10.75 7.48
N ASP A 243 17.17 -10.02 7.41
CA ASP A 243 17.24 -8.65 7.94
C ASP A 243 16.39 -7.67 7.14
N VAL A 244 16.28 -7.87 5.82
CA VAL A 244 15.38 -7.08 4.95
C VAL A 244 13.94 -7.10 5.49
N TYR A 245 13.46 -8.26 5.95
CA TYR A 245 12.12 -8.38 6.54
C TYR A 245 12.07 -7.93 8.01
N ARG A 246 13.05 -8.36 8.83
CA ARG A 246 13.13 -8.03 10.26
C ARG A 246 13.18 -6.53 10.50
N GLU A 247 13.88 -5.80 9.65
CA GLU A 247 13.98 -4.34 9.71
C GLU A 247 12.87 -3.64 8.92
N ARG A 248 12.00 -4.39 8.24
CA ARG A 248 10.84 -3.96 7.44
C ARG A 248 11.15 -3.17 6.16
N HIS A 249 12.33 -3.36 5.57
CA HIS A 249 12.66 -2.76 4.27
C HIS A 249 11.67 -3.21 3.17
N MET A 250 11.05 -4.38 3.33
CA MET A 250 9.89 -4.83 2.54
C MET A 250 8.60 -4.80 3.38
N PHE A 251 7.46 -4.53 2.72
CA PHE A 251 6.14 -4.53 3.38
C PHE A 251 5.52 -5.93 3.51
N HIS A 252 6.06 -6.90 2.78
CA HIS A 252 5.60 -8.28 2.73
C HIS A 252 5.56 -8.95 4.11
N GLY A 253 4.56 -9.79 4.32
CA GLY A 253 4.39 -10.65 5.50
C GLY A 253 4.94 -12.07 5.29
N PRO A 254 4.85 -12.93 6.33
CA PRO A 254 5.57 -14.20 6.40
C PRO A 254 5.40 -15.18 5.23
N CYS A 255 4.23 -15.22 4.57
CA CYS A 255 4.05 -16.12 3.43
C CYS A 255 4.89 -15.72 2.20
N PHE A 256 5.28 -14.45 2.12
CA PHE A 256 6.10 -13.88 1.04
C PHE A 256 7.57 -13.65 1.45
N HIS A 257 7.98 -14.07 2.66
CA HIS A 257 9.36 -13.94 3.15
C HIS A 257 10.28 -15.00 2.51
N CYS A 258 10.64 -14.77 1.25
CA CYS A 258 11.45 -15.69 0.47
C CYS A 258 12.94 -15.32 0.43
N LEU A 259 13.33 -14.05 0.56
CA LEU A 259 14.75 -13.66 0.59
C LEU A 259 15.47 -14.29 1.78
N THR A 260 16.62 -14.93 1.55
CA THR A 260 17.40 -15.58 2.61
C THR A 260 18.90 -15.42 2.39
N GLY A 261 19.65 -15.32 3.49
CA GLY A 261 21.10 -15.38 3.46
C GLY A 261 21.74 -14.12 2.87
N GLU A 262 22.86 -14.31 2.17
CA GLU A 262 23.71 -13.22 1.71
C GLU A 262 23.16 -12.53 0.46
N ILE A 263 23.26 -11.19 0.43
CA ILE A 263 22.88 -10.38 -0.71
C ILE A 263 24.14 -9.71 -1.28
N ILE A 264 24.41 -9.96 -2.56
CA ILE A 264 25.49 -9.31 -3.31
C ILE A 264 24.85 -8.43 -4.38
N LEU A 265 25.17 -7.15 -4.37
CA LEU A 265 24.67 -6.16 -5.33
C LEU A 265 25.83 -5.61 -6.16
N ALA A 266 25.51 -5.15 -7.36
CA ALA A 266 26.41 -4.59 -8.35
C ALA A 266 25.69 -3.51 -9.17
N ASP A 267 26.42 -2.77 -9.99
CA ASP A 267 25.82 -1.72 -10.83
C ASP A 267 24.79 -2.29 -11.81
N GLU A 268 25.04 -3.49 -12.35
CA GLU A 268 24.17 -4.15 -13.32
C GLU A 268 23.16 -5.11 -12.69
N GLY A 269 23.06 -5.22 -11.36
CA GLY A 269 22.07 -6.10 -10.71
C GLY A 269 22.59 -6.76 -9.44
N GLY A 270 22.38 -8.06 -9.29
CA GLY A 270 22.83 -8.76 -8.10
C GLY A 270 22.49 -10.25 -8.07
N VAL A 271 22.98 -10.91 -7.02
CA VAL A 271 22.67 -12.30 -6.69
C VAL A 271 22.33 -12.44 -5.20
N THR A 272 21.43 -13.36 -4.90
CA THR A 272 21.10 -13.81 -3.54
C THR A 272 20.44 -15.18 -3.61
N ASP A 273 19.95 -15.70 -2.48
CA ASP A 273 19.13 -16.90 -2.44
C ASP A 273 17.69 -16.55 -2.10
N LEU A 274 16.76 -17.31 -2.67
CA LEU A 274 15.37 -17.38 -2.21
C LEU A 274 15.12 -18.72 -1.51
N LEU A 275 14.15 -18.76 -0.60
CA LEU A 275 13.70 -19.95 0.10
C LEU A 275 12.28 -20.28 -0.36
N THR A 276 12.10 -21.46 -0.97
CA THR A 276 10.76 -21.96 -1.31
C THR A 276 9.93 -22.15 -0.05
N ARG A 277 8.74 -21.55 0.00
CA ARG A 277 7.85 -21.62 1.16
C ARG A 277 6.78 -22.70 0.95
N PRO A 278 6.33 -23.40 2.01
CA PRO A 278 5.15 -24.25 1.87
C PRO A 278 3.92 -23.38 1.57
N PRO A 279 3.00 -23.82 0.69
CA PRO A 279 1.79 -23.05 0.37
C PRO A 279 0.71 -23.12 1.47
N THR A 280 1.04 -23.73 2.61
CA THR A 280 0.17 -23.82 3.79
C THR A 280 -0.10 -22.44 4.36
N GLY A 281 -1.37 -22.15 4.67
CA GLY A 281 -1.77 -20.88 5.26
C GLY A 281 -1.95 -19.73 4.27
N LEU A 282 -1.88 -20.00 2.95
CA LEU A 282 -2.28 -19.04 1.92
C LEU A 282 -3.81 -18.85 1.88
N PHE A 283 -4.56 -19.91 2.17
CA PHE A 283 -6.02 -19.94 2.17
C PHE A 283 -6.55 -20.51 3.49
N ARG A 284 -7.71 -20.05 3.94
CA ARG A 284 -8.34 -20.57 5.16
C ARG A 284 -8.97 -21.94 4.94
N SER A 285 -9.65 -22.13 3.80
CA SER A 285 -10.42 -23.35 3.52
C SER A 285 -9.60 -24.48 2.88
N ILE A 286 -8.38 -24.19 2.42
CA ILE A 286 -7.51 -25.12 1.69
C ILE A 286 -6.14 -25.19 2.38
N GLU A 287 -5.91 -26.23 3.18
CA GLU A 287 -4.66 -26.40 3.93
C GLU A 287 -3.46 -26.63 2.99
N ARG A 288 -3.66 -27.40 1.92
CA ARG A 288 -2.64 -27.79 0.95
C ARG A 288 -3.15 -27.51 -0.47
N PRO A 289 -3.16 -26.24 -0.92
CA PRO A 289 -3.62 -25.90 -2.26
C PRO A 289 -2.67 -26.49 -3.30
N GLN A 290 -3.22 -26.92 -4.43
CA GLN A 290 -2.41 -27.23 -5.60
C GLN A 290 -2.15 -25.92 -6.34
N LEU A 291 -0.88 -25.55 -6.46
CA LEU A 291 -0.44 -24.39 -7.25
C LEU A 291 0.34 -24.86 -8.47
N LEU A 292 0.13 -24.22 -9.61
CA LEU A 292 0.82 -24.50 -10.88
C LEU A 292 2.16 -23.78 -10.98
N ILE A 293 2.30 -22.65 -10.29
CA ILE A 293 3.55 -21.95 -10.05
C ILE A 293 3.71 -21.64 -8.55
N ASP A 294 4.89 -21.22 -8.11
CA ASP A 294 5.08 -20.69 -6.76
C ASP A 294 5.00 -19.16 -6.78
N PRO A 295 3.81 -18.56 -6.54
CA PRO A 295 3.63 -17.12 -6.61
C PRO A 295 4.41 -16.36 -5.53
N ALA A 296 4.65 -16.97 -4.37
CA ALA A 296 5.41 -16.33 -3.30
C ALA A 296 6.91 -16.27 -3.63
N LEU A 297 7.45 -17.35 -4.20
CA LEU A 297 8.82 -17.40 -4.66
C LEU A 297 9.07 -16.47 -5.85
N LEU A 298 8.13 -16.40 -6.80
CA LEU A 298 8.19 -15.43 -7.91
C LEU A 298 8.14 -13.99 -7.42
N ASP A 299 7.38 -13.70 -6.35
CA ASP A 299 7.32 -12.35 -5.78
C ASP A 299 8.70 -11.92 -5.22
N GLY A 300 9.49 -12.90 -4.77
CA GLY A 300 10.89 -12.73 -4.41
C GLY A 300 11.75 -12.04 -5.48
N ILE A 301 11.41 -12.17 -6.77
CA ILE A 301 12.05 -11.43 -7.87
C ILE A 301 11.84 -9.92 -7.69
N GLY A 302 10.59 -9.51 -7.51
CA GLY A 302 10.23 -8.10 -7.32
C GLY A 302 10.82 -7.54 -6.03
N GLN A 303 10.84 -8.34 -4.97
CA GLN A 303 11.46 -7.98 -3.70
C GLN A 303 12.97 -7.79 -3.82
N PHE A 304 13.68 -8.69 -4.52
CA PHE A 304 15.13 -8.56 -4.71
C PHE A 304 15.48 -7.34 -5.59
N LEU A 305 14.72 -7.12 -6.67
CA LEU A 305 14.82 -5.92 -7.48
C LEU A 305 14.55 -4.65 -6.64
N GLY A 306 13.63 -4.74 -5.69
CA GLY A 306 13.36 -3.72 -4.68
C GLY A 306 14.56 -3.42 -3.79
N VAL A 307 15.25 -4.44 -3.27
CA VAL A 307 16.48 -4.28 -2.48
C VAL A 307 17.55 -3.56 -3.29
N TRP A 308 17.76 -3.96 -4.55
CA TRP A 308 18.71 -3.29 -5.44
C TRP A 308 18.31 -1.82 -5.67
N ALA A 309 17.05 -1.55 -6.01
CA ALA A 309 16.56 -0.20 -6.28
C ALA A 309 16.70 0.74 -5.07
N MET A 310 16.52 0.22 -3.84
CA MET A 310 16.68 1.00 -2.61
C MET A 310 18.10 1.54 -2.42
N GLN A 311 19.13 0.82 -2.88
CA GLN A 311 20.52 1.31 -2.85
C GLN A 311 20.76 2.51 -3.79
N HIS A 312 19.79 2.81 -4.65
CA HIS A 312 19.78 3.95 -5.56
C HIS A 312 18.70 4.99 -5.21
N ASP A 313 18.18 4.97 -3.97
CA ASP A 313 17.10 5.82 -3.45
C ASP A 313 15.78 5.69 -4.24
N ARG A 314 15.51 4.48 -4.76
CA ARG A 314 14.33 4.19 -5.59
C ARG A 314 13.49 3.09 -4.98
N TYR A 315 12.20 3.13 -5.30
CA TYR A 315 11.23 2.07 -5.06
C TYR A 315 10.74 1.60 -6.41
N VAL A 316 10.47 0.30 -6.53
CA VAL A 316 10.01 -0.32 -7.76
C VAL A 316 8.82 -1.21 -7.47
N LEU A 317 7.81 -1.15 -8.32
CA LEU A 317 6.64 -2.03 -8.26
C LEU A 317 6.44 -2.69 -9.62
N PRO A 318 6.10 -3.99 -9.66
CA PRO A 318 6.04 -4.74 -10.92
C PRO A 318 4.90 -4.26 -11.82
N ILE A 319 5.16 -4.18 -13.12
CA ILE A 319 4.17 -3.81 -14.16
C ILE A 319 3.97 -4.91 -15.21
N GLY A 320 4.77 -5.98 -15.15
CA GLY A 320 4.70 -7.09 -16.11
C GLY A 320 6.07 -7.56 -16.57
N PHE A 321 6.10 -8.43 -17.58
CA PHE A 321 7.34 -8.94 -18.18
C PHE A 321 7.09 -9.50 -19.58
N GLY A 322 8.16 -9.61 -20.37
CA GLY A 322 8.08 -10.07 -21.76
C GLY A 322 7.85 -11.58 -21.87
N LYS A 323 8.68 -12.40 -21.21
CA LYS A 323 8.57 -13.87 -21.24
C LYS A 323 9.10 -14.49 -19.95
N LEU A 324 8.38 -15.46 -19.40
CA LEU A 324 8.83 -16.40 -18.37
C LEU A 324 8.81 -17.80 -18.96
N GLU A 325 9.88 -18.56 -18.76
CA GLU A 325 9.98 -19.97 -19.15
C GLU A 325 10.40 -20.82 -17.93
N LEU A 326 9.69 -21.92 -17.71
CA LEU A 326 9.98 -22.94 -16.72
C LEU A 326 10.74 -24.08 -17.41
N TYR A 327 11.75 -24.64 -16.74
CA TYR A 327 12.57 -25.74 -17.26
C TYR A 327 12.39 -27.05 -16.51
N ARG A 328 11.76 -26.99 -15.33
CA ARG A 328 11.47 -28.12 -14.46
C ARG A 328 10.35 -27.77 -13.48
N SER A 329 9.92 -28.76 -12.71
CA SER A 329 8.91 -28.56 -11.66
C SER A 329 9.41 -27.61 -10.57
N THR A 330 8.47 -26.93 -9.90
CA THR A 330 8.77 -26.06 -8.75
C THR A 330 9.61 -26.80 -7.71
N PRO A 331 10.75 -26.24 -7.27
CA PRO A 331 11.57 -26.84 -6.22
C PRO A 331 10.75 -27.08 -4.93
N PRO A 332 10.98 -28.19 -4.19
CA PRO A 332 10.21 -28.49 -2.98
C PRO A 332 10.33 -27.40 -1.91
N ALA A 333 9.31 -27.27 -1.06
CA ALA A 333 9.35 -26.36 0.08
C ALA A 333 10.59 -26.60 0.97
N GLY A 334 11.22 -25.52 1.40
CA GLY A 334 12.48 -25.54 2.17
C GLY A 334 13.75 -25.56 1.30
N THR A 335 13.63 -25.64 -0.03
CA THR A 335 14.77 -25.55 -0.95
C THR A 335 15.29 -24.11 -1.00
N ARG A 336 16.61 -23.95 -0.91
CA ARG A 336 17.29 -22.68 -1.19
C ARG A 336 17.62 -22.62 -2.68
N VAL A 337 17.12 -21.60 -3.35
CA VAL A 337 17.24 -21.42 -4.79
C VAL A 337 18.00 -20.14 -5.10
N PRO A 338 19.22 -20.22 -5.66
CA PRO A 338 19.95 -19.04 -6.10
C PRO A 338 19.17 -18.25 -7.15
N ILE A 339 19.09 -16.93 -6.97
CA ILE A 339 18.53 -15.99 -7.94
C ILE A 339 19.61 -15.03 -8.43
N ARG A 340 19.59 -14.75 -9.73
CA ARG A 340 20.35 -13.69 -10.37
C ARG A 340 19.41 -12.72 -11.07
N ILE A 341 19.63 -11.43 -10.87
CA ILE A 341 18.99 -10.36 -11.64
C ILE A 341 20.04 -9.54 -12.38
N GLU A 342 19.72 -9.11 -13.60
CA GLU A 342 20.54 -8.21 -14.41
C GLU A 342 19.69 -7.10 -15.03
N ILE A 343 20.02 -5.86 -14.72
CA ILE A 343 19.32 -4.67 -15.17
C ILE A 343 19.68 -4.41 -16.64
N VAL A 344 18.69 -4.53 -17.52
CA VAL A 344 18.88 -4.38 -18.97
C VAL A 344 18.38 -3.05 -19.52
N ARG A 345 17.46 -2.39 -18.80
CA ARG A 345 17.00 -1.03 -19.10
C ARG A 345 16.69 -0.27 -17.82
N ASP A 346 17.26 0.92 -17.69
CA ASP A 346 17.02 1.84 -16.56
C ASP A 346 16.62 3.22 -17.09
N GLU A 347 15.32 3.46 -17.24
CA GLU A 347 14.76 4.66 -17.89
C GLU A 347 14.34 5.72 -16.85
N ALA A 348 13.59 6.76 -17.21
CA ALA A 348 13.20 7.78 -16.23
C ALA A 348 12.24 7.24 -15.16
N MET A 349 11.20 6.51 -15.59
CA MET A 349 10.10 6.02 -14.73
C MET A 349 10.01 4.50 -14.66
N THR A 350 10.81 3.80 -15.46
CA THR A 350 10.72 2.35 -15.66
C THR A 350 12.09 1.71 -15.48
N LEU A 351 12.08 0.45 -15.05
CA LEU A 351 13.25 -0.40 -14.83
C LEU A 351 12.92 -1.79 -15.35
N TYR A 352 13.83 -2.43 -16.09
CA TYR A 352 13.66 -3.79 -16.58
C TYR A 352 14.87 -4.65 -16.24
N ALA A 353 14.62 -5.87 -15.77
CA ALA A 353 15.65 -6.84 -15.43
C ALA A 353 15.42 -8.19 -16.11
N ASN A 354 16.50 -8.85 -16.52
CA ASN A 354 16.50 -10.27 -16.82
C ASN A 354 16.76 -11.06 -15.53
N VAL A 355 16.15 -12.24 -15.41
CA VAL A 355 16.17 -13.03 -14.17
C VAL A 355 16.45 -14.49 -14.51
N GLU A 356 17.27 -15.12 -13.68
CA GLU A 356 17.44 -16.57 -13.65
C GLU A 356 17.33 -17.06 -12.21
N ILE A 357 16.55 -18.12 -11.99
CA ILE A 357 16.46 -18.80 -10.70
C ILE A 357 16.86 -20.25 -10.91
N GLN A 358 17.76 -20.73 -10.06
CA GLN A 358 18.23 -22.11 -10.05
C GLN A 358 17.31 -23.00 -9.21
N ASP A 359 17.50 -24.31 -9.28
CA ASP A 359 16.67 -25.30 -8.57
C ASP A 359 17.22 -25.74 -7.20
N GLY A 360 18.35 -25.16 -6.79
CA GLY A 360 19.07 -25.52 -5.57
C GLY A 360 20.03 -26.71 -5.71
N SER A 361 20.00 -27.43 -6.83
CA SER A 361 20.94 -28.49 -7.20
C SER A 361 21.97 -28.07 -8.26
N GLY A 362 21.83 -26.85 -8.78
CA GLY A 362 22.71 -26.24 -9.79
C GLY A 362 22.11 -26.21 -11.20
N GLY A 363 20.91 -26.77 -11.39
CA GLY A 363 20.13 -26.63 -12.61
C GLY A 363 19.35 -25.32 -12.64
N VAL A 364 18.97 -24.85 -13.84
CA VAL A 364 18.09 -23.69 -13.99
C VAL A 364 16.63 -24.14 -13.80
N TRP A 365 15.90 -23.49 -12.90
CA TRP A 365 14.47 -23.72 -12.71
C TRP A 365 13.64 -22.85 -13.66
N LEU A 366 13.91 -21.55 -13.68
CA LEU A 366 13.20 -20.62 -14.56
C LEU A 366 14.06 -19.45 -15.02
N ARG A 367 13.64 -18.84 -16.12
CA ARG A 367 14.17 -17.56 -16.61
C ARG A 367 13.05 -16.59 -16.90
N VAL A 368 13.32 -15.30 -16.66
CA VAL A 368 12.42 -14.21 -17.05
C VAL A 368 13.18 -13.18 -17.87
N ARG A 369 12.63 -12.83 -19.02
CA ARG A 369 13.10 -11.72 -19.84
C ARG A 369 12.28 -10.47 -19.57
N GLU A 370 12.99 -9.38 -19.32
CA GLU A 370 12.43 -8.04 -19.15
C GLU A 370 11.36 -7.94 -18.06
N TRP A 371 11.63 -8.45 -16.85
CA TRP A 371 10.86 -8.14 -15.65
C TRP A 371 10.82 -6.63 -15.42
N GLY A 372 9.65 -6.04 -15.69
CA GLY A 372 9.43 -4.60 -15.70
C GLY A 372 8.84 -4.11 -14.38
N GLY A 373 9.31 -2.94 -13.95
CA GLY A 373 8.73 -2.21 -12.84
C GLY A 373 8.65 -0.71 -13.08
N ILE A 374 7.64 -0.07 -12.50
CA ILE A 374 7.58 1.38 -12.37
C ILE A 374 8.41 1.80 -11.16
N LYS A 375 9.24 2.83 -11.32
CA LYS A 375 10.10 3.34 -10.25
C LYS A 375 9.78 4.78 -9.87
N PHE A 376 9.98 5.08 -8.59
CA PHE A 376 9.79 6.42 -8.03
C PHE A 376 10.78 6.66 -6.88
N ARG A 377 10.97 7.94 -6.54
CA ARG A 377 11.83 8.36 -5.43
C ARG A 377 10.96 8.90 -4.30
N HIS A 378 11.42 8.66 -3.08
CA HIS A 378 10.85 9.24 -1.87
C HIS A 378 11.97 9.90 -1.04
N PRO A 379 11.66 10.98 -0.31
CA PRO A 379 12.56 11.50 0.71
C PRO A 379 12.89 10.43 1.76
N ALA A 380 14.15 10.34 2.19
CA ALA A 380 14.63 9.33 3.13
C ALA A 380 13.76 9.21 4.40
N ARG A 381 13.33 10.35 4.97
CA ARG A 381 12.45 10.38 6.15
C ARG A 381 11.10 9.69 5.90
N GLY A 382 10.54 9.83 4.71
CA GLY A 382 9.32 9.14 4.33
C GLY A 382 9.51 7.62 4.30
N LEU A 383 10.67 7.16 3.88
CA LEU A 383 11.01 5.75 3.83
C LEU A 383 11.19 5.15 5.22
N ASP A 384 11.95 5.83 6.08
CA ASP A 384 12.10 5.44 7.48
C ASP A 384 10.73 5.37 8.17
N PHE A 385 9.86 6.37 7.94
CA PHE A 385 8.49 6.35 8.44
C PHE A 385 7.67 5.16 7.93
N ARG A 386 7.65 4.87 6.63
CA ARG A 386 6.93 3.70 6.10
C ARG A 386 7.46 2.38 6.69
N ARG A 387 8.79 2.30 6.83
CA ARG A 387 9.50 1.15 7.37
C ARG A 387 9.15 0.91 8.84
N GLN A 388 9.15 1.94 9.67
CA GLN A 388 8.88 1.81 11.11
C GLN A 388 8.05 3.01 11.60
N PRO A 389 6.73 3.01 11.34
CA PRO A 389 5.87 4.17 11.58
C PRO A 389 5.75 4.52 13.05
N THR A 390 6.02 3.59 13.98
CA THR A 390 6.06 3.82 15.44
C THR A 390 7.37 4.38 15.95
N ARG A 391 8.45 4.40 15.15
CA ARG A 391 9.78 4.88 15.55
C ARG A 391 10.21 6.16 14.86
N HIS A 392 9.64 6.44 13.70
CA HIS A 392 9.96 7.63 12.92
C HIS A 392 8.75 8.55 12.76
N LEU A 393 9.04 9.84 12.67
CA LEU A 393 8.07 10.89 12.37
C LEU A 393 8.31 11.38 10.93
N LEU A 394 7.24 11.71 10.21
CA LEU A 394 7.36 12.32 8.89
C LEU A 394 7.62 13.83 8.99
N SER A 395 7.06 14.46 10.03
CA SER A 395 7.21 15.89 10.30
C SER A 395 8.57 16.18 10.95
N ARG A 396 8.98 17.46 10.91
CA ARG A 396 10.24 17.94 11.49
C ARG A 396 9.97 18.75 12.76
N PRO A 397 10.82 18.67 13.79
CA PRO A 397 10.76 19.61 14.89
C PRO A 397 10.81 21.05 14.37
N LEU A 398 10.00 21.92 14.98
CA LEU A 398 9.96 23.35 14.70
C LEU A 398 10.58 24.07 15.89
N GLU A 399 11.78 24.61 15.70
CA GLU A 399 12.48 25.37 16.73
C GLU A 399 11.84 26.75 16.86
N LEU A 400 11.13 26.96 17.99
CA LEU A 400 10.49 28.23 18.32
C LEU A 400 11.17 28.83 19.56
N PRO A 401 11.66 30.08 19.50
CA PRO A 401 12.19 30.78 20.67
C PRO A 401 11.17 30.83 21.82
N SER A 402 11.64 30.82 23.06
CA SER A 402 10.77 31.04 24.24
C SER A 402 9.57 30.06 24.35
N LEU A 403 9.63 28.90 23.67
CA LEU A 403 8.59 27.90 23.77
C LEU A 403 8.63 27.25 25.16
N ALA A 404 7.47 27.21 25.84
CA ALA A 404 7.34 26.65 27.17
C ALA A 404 7.85 25.20 27.24
N ARG A 405 8.43 24.82 28.38
CA ARG A 405 9.00 23.47 28.56
C ARG A 405 7.90 22.41 28.40
N GLY A 406 8.18 21.37 27.64
CA GLY A 406 7.26 20.24 27.43
C GLY A 406 6.18 20.48 26.37
N VAL A 407 6.22 21.61 25.66
CA VAL A 407 5.46 21.82 24.42
C VAL A 407 6.22 21.18 23.24
N LYS A 408 5.48 20.52 22.35
CA LYS A 408 6.00 19.98 21.09
C LYS A 408 5.56 20.83 19.93
N ALA A 409 6.53 21.31 19.16
CA ALA A 409 6.31 22.08 17.96
C ALA A 409 6.86 21.32 16.76
N PHE A 410 6.04 21.16 15.73
CA PHE A 410 6.40 20.45 14.50
C PHE A 410 5.94 21.24 13.28
N GLN A 411 6.64 20.99 12.17
CA GLN A 411 6.31 21.49 10.85
C GLN A 411 6.44 20.40 9.79
N ILE A 412 5.68 20.55 8.71
CA ILE A 412 5.80 19.74 7.50
C ILE A 412 5.52 20.61 6.28
N ALA A 413 6.25 20.35 5.19
CA ALA A 413 5.99 20.95 3.89
C ALA A 413 5.59 19.88 2.86
N LYS A 414 4.93 20.28 1.78
CA LYS A 414 4.60 19.41 0.64
C LYS A 414 5.82 18.66 0.09
N ALA A 415 7.00 19.28 0.12
CA ALA A 415 8.24 18.65 -0.31
C ALA A 415 8.63 17.43 0.56
N ASP A 416 8.23 17.39 1.84
CA ASP A 416 8.46 16.24 2.72
C ASP A 416 7.63 15.02 2.32
N THR A 417 6.50 15.24 1.64
CA THR A 417 5.60 14.19 1.16
C THR A 417 5.76 13.94 -0.33
N GLN A 418 6.81 14.46 -0.98
CA GLN A 418 7.00 14.29 -2.41
C GLN A 418 7.14 12.80 -2.78
N GLY A 419 6.49 12.40 -3.88
CA GLY A 419 6.47 11.02 -4.35
C GLY A 419 5.51 10.10 -3.59
N PHE A 420 4.94 10.53 -2.45
CA PHE A 420 3.88 9.78 -1.78
C PHE A 420 2.55 9.97 -2.51
N ASP A 421 1.92 8.85 -2.85
CA ASP A 421 0.51 8.87 -3.21
C ASP A 421 -0.31 9.44 -2.03
N PRO A 422 -1.18 10.44 -2.26
CA PRO A 422 -1.95 11.06 -1.19
C PRO A 422 -2.87 10.09 -0.44
N LEU A 423 -3.49 9.13 -1.13
CA LEU A 423 -4.36 8.15 -0.47
C LEU A 423 -3.51 7.20 0.40
N LEU A 424 -2.36 6.75 -0.08
CA LEU A 424 -1.46 5.90 0.69
C LEU A 424 -0.93 6.62 1.95
N LEU A 425 -0.55 7.89 1.83
CA LEU A 425 -0.17 8.69 2.99
C LEU A 425 -1.33 8.83 3.98
N ALA A 426 -2.56 9.04 3.49
CA ALA A 426 -3.76 9.08 4.32
C ALA A 426 -3.97 7.77 5.07
N ARG A 427 -3.86 6.62 4.40
CA ARG A 427 -4.00 5.31 5.06
C ARG A 427 -2.92 5.05 6.12
N HIS A 428 -1.70 5.55 5.94
CA HIS A 428 -0.68 5.45 6.99
C HIS A 428 -1.00 6.31 8.23
N TYR A 429 -1.49 7.53 8.04
CA TYR A 429 -1.59 8.53 9.12
C TYR A 429 -2.98 8.66 9.77
N LEU A 430 -4.04 8.55 8.98
CA LEU A 430 -5.38 8.87 9.43
C LEU A 430 -6.00 7.71 10.18
N HIS A 431 -6.72 8.01 11.26
CA HIS A 431 -7.64 7.06 11.87
C HIS A 431 -8.79 6.77 10.89
N SER A 432 -9.46 5.62 11.02
CA SER A 432 -10.55 5.24 10.11
C SER A 432 -11.68 6.28 10.09
N ASP A 433 -11.99 6.89 11.24
CA ASP A 433 -13.00 7.95 11.36
C ASP A 433 -12.64 9.24 10.62
N GLU A 434 -11.36 9.45 10.29
CA GLU A 434 -10.89 10.63 9.56
C GLU A 434 -10.94 10.45 8.04
N MET A 435 -11.05 9.21 7.54
CA MET A 435 -11.05 8.89 6.11
C MET A 435 -12.23 9.52 5.34
N PRO A 436 -13.48 9.53 5.85
CA PRO A 436 -14.58 10.22 5.16
C PRO A 436 -14.32 11.71 4.93
N ALA A 437 -13.72 12.38 5.93
CA ALA A 437 -13.38 13.79 5.84
C ALA A 437 -12.25 14.06 4.82
N PHE A 438 -11.29 13.14 4.71
CA PHE A 438 -10.24 13.19 3.69
C PHE A 438 -10.84 13.05 2.29
N THR A 439 -11.69 12.04 2.07
CA THR A 439 -12.33 11.77 0.78
C THR A 439 -13.23 12.93 0.33
N ALA A 440 -14.01 13.50 1.24
CA ALA A 440 -14.88 14.64 0.93
C ALA A 440 -14.11 15.89 0.44
N LYS A 441 -12.82 16.01 0.76
CA LYS A 441 -11.97 17.13 0.30
C LYS A 441 -11.34 16.92 -1.06
N ALA A 442 -11.42 15.71 -1.64
CA ALA A 442 -10.82 15.39 -2.94
C ALA A 442 -11.32 16.28 -4.08
N ALA A 443 -12.52 16.86 -3.96
CA ALA A 443 -13.08 17.81 -4.93
C ALA A 443 -12.23 19.09 -5.09
N VAL A 444 -11.41 19.44 -4.09
CA VAL A 444 -10.49 20.59 -4.15
C VAL A 444 -9.10 20.11 -3.71
N PRO A 445 -8.26 19.60 -4.64
CA PRO A 445 -7.00 18.95 -4.30
C PRO A 445 -6.05 19.77 -3.41
N PRO A 446 -5.87 21.10 -3.61
CA PRO A 446 -5.06 21.91 -2.71
C PRO A 446 -5.59 21.91 -1.27
N ARG A 447 -6.91 21.94 -1.09
CA ARG A 447 -7.56 21.90 0.23
C ARG A 447 -7.42 20.54 0.89
N GLN A 448 -7.51 19.45 0.12
CA GLN A 448 -7.26 18.11 0.62
C GLN A 448 -5.81 17.96 1.11
N GLN A 449 -4.85 18.45 0.33
CA GLN A 449 -3.42 18.43 0.67
C GLN A 449 -3.14 19.24 1.94
N GLN A 450 -3.61 20.48 2.04
CA GLN A 450 -3.42 21.30 3.25
C GLN A 450 -4.01 20.64 4.50
N TRP A 451 -5.21 20.08 4.39
CA TRP A 451 -5.83 19.36 5.49
C TRP A 451 -5.04 18.11 5.89
N GLN A 452 -4.55 17.34 4.91
CA GLN A 452 -3.73 16.16 5.16
C GLN A 452 -2.40 16.52 5.84
N LEU A 453 -1.70 17.56 5.37
CA LEU A 453 -0.47 18.05 6.02
C LEU A 453 -0.75 18.47 7.47
N GLY A 454 -1.87 19.16 7.71
CA GLY A 454 -2.34 19.51 9.06
C GLY A 454 -2.55 18.29 9.96
N ARG A 455 -3.10 17.19 9.43
CA ARG A 455 -3.28 15.93 10.16
C ARG A 455 -1.96 15.22 10.44
N VAL A 456 -1.05 15.19 9.47
CA VAL A 456 0.29 14.60 9.64
C VAL A 456 1.05 15.31 10.75
N VAL A 457 1.16 16.65 10.69
CA VAL A 457 1.98 17.42 11.63
C VAL A 457 1.44 17.39 13.06
N VAL A 458 0.12 17.44 13.24
CA VAL A 458 -0.46 17.38 14.59
C VAL A 458 -0.34 15.99 15.19
N LYS A 459 -0.52 14.93 14.39
CA LYS A 459 -0.37 13.56 14.89
C LYS A 459 1.07 13.31 15.32
N ASP A 460 2.06 13.76 14.55
CA ASP A 460 3.46 13.65 14.96
C ASP A 460 3.77 14.46 16.23
N ALA A 461 3.19 15.67 16.38
CA ALA A 461 3.34 16.45 17.61
C ALA A 461 2.72 15.75 18.83
N VAL A 462 1.53 15.17 18.70
CA VAL A 462 0.86 14.39 19.76
C VAL A 462 1.68 13.14 20.12
N ARG A 463 2.15 12.40 19.11
CA ARG A 463 2.95 11.18 19.32
C ARG A 463 4.25 11.47 20.04
N ALA A 464 4.97 12.51 19.63
CA ALA A 464 6.18 12.96 20.31
C ALA A 464 5.91 13.41 21.75
N TRP A 465 4.77 14.07 21.99
CA TRP A 465 4.38 14.53 23.33
C TRP A 465 4.06 13.35 24.27
N LEU A 466 3.38 12.32 23.76
CA LEU A 466 3.06 11.10 24.50
C LEU A 466 4.30 10.25 24.77
N ALA A 467 5.20 10.12 23.78
CA ALA A 467 6.41 9.32 23.92
C ALA A 467 7.33 9.80 25.04
N GLU A 468 7.49 11.12 25.22
CA GLU A 468 8.28 11.69 26.32
C GLU A 468 7.71 11.40 27.72
N ARG A 469 6.45 10.98 27.79
CA ARG A 469 5.73 10.68 29.02
C ARG A 469 5.45 9.18 29.18
N SER A 470 5.97 8.37 28.26
CA SER A 470 5.86 6.92 28.28
C SER A 470 7.22 6.30 28.58
N GLU A 471 7.22 5.15 29.26
CA GLU A 471 8.41 4.31 29.42
C GLU A 471 8.59 3.37 28.20
N GLN A 472 7.64 3.36 27.26
CA GLN A 472 7.71 2.55 26.06
C GLN A 472 8.73 3.12 25.07
N ALA A 473 9.50 2.24 24.44
CA ALA A 473 10.52 2.63 23.45
C ALA A 473 9.90 3.14 22.13
N ASP A 474 8.74 2.60 21.74
CA ASP A 474 8.06 2.94 20.50
C ASP A 474 6.96 3.98 20.75
N MET A 475 6.80 4.92 19.81
CA MET A 475 5.66 5.85 19.81
C MET A 475 4.40 5.15 19.34
N LEU A 476 3.24 5.70 19.72
CA LEU A 476 1.97 5.25 19.13
C LEU A 476 1.98 5.33 17.61
N HIS A 477 1.30 4.39 16.95
CA HIS A 477 1.05 4.46 15.52
C HIS A 477 0.20 5.71 15.21
N PRO A 478 0.48 6.50 14.15
CA PRO A 478 -0.25 7.75 13.89
C PRO A 478 -1.74 7.55 13.63
N ALA A 479 -2.12 6.39 13.11
CA ALA A 479 -3.52 6.04 12.91
C ALA A 479 -4.24 5.48 14.15
N ALA A 480 -3.58 5.38 15.32
CA ALA A 480 -4.17 4.80 16.54
C ALA A 480 -5.11 5.74 17.30
N PHE A 481 -5.23 6.99 16.88
CA PHE A 481 -6.12 7.99 17.47
C PHE A 481 -6.57 8.97 16.41
N ALA A 482 -7.75 9.57 16.59
CA ALA A 482 -8.32 10.54 15.66
C ALA A 482 -8.02 11.98 16.10
N ILE A 483 -8.10 12.90 15.14
CA ILE A 483 -8.16 14.35 15.40
C ILE A 483 -9.56 14.83 15.02
N ASP A 484 -10.34 15.16 16.04
CA ASP A 484 -11.70 15.67 15.90
C ASP A 484 -11.72 17.20 16.10
N SER A 485 -12.89 17.82 15.98
CA SER A 485 -13.11 19.25 16.17
C SER A 485 -14.21 19.49 17.22
N ALA A 486 -13.92 20.36 18.20
CA ALA A 486 -14.93 20.86 19.13
C ALA A 486 -16.00 21.70 18.40
N ALA A 487 -17.10 22.01 19.09
CA ALA A 487 -18.17 22.84 18.54
C ALA A 487 -17.68 24.22 18.01
N ALA A 488 -16.67 24.81 18.64
CA ALA A 488 -16.04 26.07 18.22
C ALA A 488 -14.91 25.88 17.18
N GLY A 489 -14.77 24.68 16.60
CA GLY A 489 -13.75 24.35 15.58
C GLY A 489 -12.36 24.03 16.12
N GLN A 490 -12.13 24.09 17.44
CA GLN A 490 -10.83 23.75 18.04
C GLN A 490 -10.50 22.26 17.85
N PRO A 491 -9.31 21.90 17.35
CA PRO A 491 -8.92 20.50 17.19
C PRO A 491 -8.70 19.82 18.55
N LEU A 492 -9.12 18.55 18.66
CA LEU A 492 -8.96 17.73 19.86
C LEU A 492 -8.54 16.30 19.51
N VAL A 493 -7.75 15.69 20.41
CA VAL A 493 -7.38 14.28 20.30
C VAL A 493 -8.55 13.41 20.77
N ALA A 494 -9.00 12.50 19.91
CA ALA A 494 -10.10 11.58 20.15
C ALA A 494 -9.67 10.12 19.93
N ALA A 495 -10.47 9.16 20.41
CA ALA A 495 -10.20 7.72 20.28
C ALA A 495 -8.80 7.29 20.76
N LEU A 496 -8.27 7.95 21.80
CA LEU A 496 -6.95 7.61 22.37
C LEU A 496 -7.13 6.60 23.52
N GLU A 497 -7.12 5.31 23.18
CA GLU A 497 -7.28 4.24 24.17
C GLU A 497 -6.09 4.13 25.12
N GLY A 498 -6.34 3.73 26.36
CA GLY A 498 -5.29 3.48 27.37
C GLY A 498 -4.60 4.72 27.95
N HIS A 499 -4.99 5.93 27.53
CA HIS A 499 -4.36 7.18 28.00
C HIS A 499 -5.38 8.05 28.75
N ALA A 500 -5.14 8.26 30.05
CA ALA A 500 -6.02 9.08 30.89
C ALA A 500 -5.92 10.60 30.61
N ARG A 501 -4.86 11.04 29.91
CA ARG A 501 -4.63 12.45 29.57
C ARG A 501 -4.33 12.60 28.08
N THR A 502 -4.97 13.58 27.45
CA THR A 502 -4.71 13.98 26.07
C THR A 502 -4.08 15.38 26.04
N PRO A 503 -3.14 15.65 25.12
CA PRO A 503 -2.57 16.98 24.98
C PRO A 503 -3.60 17.95 24.39
N ARG A 504 -3.47 19.23 24.75
CA ARG A 504 -4.06 20.34 24.00
C ARG A 504 -3.23 20.59 22.76
N ILE A 505 -3.92 20.77 21.64
CA ILE A 505 -3.29 20.88 20.32
C ILE A 505 -3.74 22.14 19.60
N SER A 506 -2.88 22.66 18.74
CA SER A 506 -3.21 23.72 17.79
C SER A 506 -2.57 23.39 16.44
N ILE A 507 -3.28 23.68 15.36
CA ILE A 507 -2.87 23.36 13.98
C ILE A 507 -3.04 24.61 13.12
N ALA A 508 -2.10 24.83 12.22
CA ALA A 508 -2.23 25.84 11.17
C ALA A 508 -1.61 25.32 9.87
N HIS A 509 -2.12 25.78 8.73
CA HIS A 509 -1.54 25.47 7.42
C HIS A 509 -1.70 26.66 6.49
N CYS A 510 -0.68 26.91 5.67
CA CYS A 510 -0.68 27.98 4.68
C CYS A 510 0.09 27.50 3.45
N GLU A 511 -0.53 27.66 2.27
CA GLU A 511 0.02 27.20 1.00
C GLU A 511 0.43 25.72 1.03
N ASP A 512 1.73 25.44 1.06
CA ASP A 512 2.35 24.12 1.01
C ASP A 512 2.91 23.65 2.36
N ARG A 513 2.60 24.34 3.46
CA ARG A 513 3.13 24.07 4.80
C ARG A 513 2.04 23.89 5.85
N ALA A 514 2.33 23.08 6.85
CA ALA A 514 1.55 22.98 8.07
C ALA A 514 2.44 22.97 9.31
N VAL A 515 1.94 23.55 10.40
CA VAL A 515 2.59 23.59 11.71
C VAL A 515 1.61 23.15 12.79
N ALA A 516 2.11 22.51 13.84
CA ALA A 516 1.30 22.15 15.00
C ALA A 516 2.05 22.24 16.32
N LEU A 517 1.28 22.49 17.38
CA LEU A 517 1.70 22.40 18.77
C LEU A 517 0.94 21.30 19.50
N ALA A 518 1.60 20.62 20.44
CA ALA A 518 0.98 19.72 21.43
C ALA A 518 1.56 20.00 22.84
N ALA A 519 0.69 20.17 23.84
CA ALA A 519 1.07 20.57 25.20
C ALA A 519 0.08 20.08 26.27
N GLU A 520 0.45 20.16 27.56
CA GLU A 520 -0.48 19.88 28.67
C GLU A 520 -1.52 21.00 28.80
N LEU A 521 -1.08 22.25 28.69
CA LEU A 521 -1.93 23.43 28.80
C LEU A 521 -2.33 23.95 27.41
N PRO A 522 -3.38 24.78 27.31
CA PRO A 522 -3.77 25.38 26.04
C PRO A 522 -2.59 26.04 25.32
N VAL A 523 -2.58 25.87 24.00
CA VAL A 523 -1.58 26.43 23.07
C VAL A 523 -2.30 26.95 21.82
N GLY A 524 -1.69 27.92 21.15
CA GLY A 524 -2.14 28.45 19.87
C GLY A 524 -0.97 28.61 18.91
N ILE A 525 -1.16 28.27 17.64
CA ILE A 525 -0.18 28.48 16.57
C ILE A 525 -0.86 28.89 15.28
N ASP A 526 -0.22 29.78 14.54
CA ASP A 526 -0.63 30.21 13.22
C ASP A 526 0.56 30.32 12.26
N ILE A 527 0.28 30.18 10.96
CA ILE A 527 1.26 30.36 9.90
C ILE A 527 0.61 31.09 8.72
N GLU A 528 1.26 32.14 8.23
CA GLU A 528 0.77 32.94 7.10
C GLU A 528 1.92 33.33 6.16
N GLN A 529 1.62 33.40 4.87
CA GLN A 529 2.59 33.86 3.87
C GLN A 529 2.69 35.40 3.89
N ILE A 530 3.92 35.91 3.89
CA ILE A 530 4.21 37.32 3.71
C ILE A 530 3.90 37.67 2.24
N ARG A 531 2.92 38.55 2.05
CA ARG A 531 2.53 39.05 0.73
C ARG A 531 1.98 40.46 0.84
N PRO A 532 2.12 41.28 -0.23
CA PRO A 532 1.44 42.56 -0.32
C PRO A 532 -0.07 42.37 -0.11
N ARG A 533 -0.66 43.19 0.76
CA ARG A 533 -2.10 43.16 1.04
C ARG A 533 -2.78 44.37 0.38
N ALA A 534 -4.04 44.20 -0.03
CA ALA A 534 -4.81 45.27 -0.63
C ALA A 534 -5.05 46.42 0.37
N ALA A 535 -5.24 47.64 -0.14
CA ALA A 535 -5.68 48.77 0.66
C ALA A 535 -7.00 48.43 1.38
N GLY A 536 -7.08 48.61 2.70
CA GLY A 536 -8.23 48.21 3.52
C GLY A 536 -8.08 46.87 4.25
N PHE A 537 -7.09 46.03 3.91
CA PHE A 537 -6.91 44.74 4.59
C PHE A 537 -6.56 44.93 6.06
N LEU A 538 -5.61 45.80 6.37
CA LEU A 538 -5.21 46.07 7.76
C LEU A 538 -6.40 46.59 8.57
N GLU A 539 -7.17 47.53 8.02
CA GLU A 539 -8.34 48.14 8.65
C GLU A 539 -9.46 47.13 8.94
N SER A 540 -9.54 46.04 8.17
CA SER A 540 -10.58 45.03 8.34
C SER A 540 -10.44 44.22 9.64
N PHE A 541 -9.21 44.00 10.13
CA PHE A 541 -8.95 43.18 11.31
C PHE A 541 -8.25 43.90 12.46
N SER A 542 -7.72 45.10 12.22
CA SER A 542 -6.98 45.88 13.22
C SER A 542 -7.77 47.01 13.86
N THR A 543 -7.38 47.38 15.08
CA THR A 543 -7.87 48.56 15.80
C THR A 543 -7.03 49.80 15.44
N ALA A 544 -7.48 50.99 15.85
CA ALA A 544 -6.70 52.22 15.62
C ALA A 544 -5.35 52.18 16.36
N GLY A 545 -5.34 51.71 17.61
CA GLY A 545 -4.11 51.56 18.38
C GLY A 545 -3.14 50.56 17.76
N GLU A 546 -3.63 49.44 17.21
CA GLU A 546 -2.77 48.49 16.50
C GLU A 546 -2.12 49.09 15.25
N ARG A 547 -2.83 49.97 14.54
CA ARG A 547 -2.26 50.68 13.38
C ARG A 547 -1.19 51.68 13.81
N GLU A 548 -1.42 52.43 14.89
CA GLU A 548 -0.43 53.34 15.47
C GLU A 548 0.83 52.58 15.90
N LEU A 549 0.69 51.43 16.58
CA LEU A 549 1.82 50.55 16.95
C LEU A 549 2.61 50.08 15.72
N LEU A 550 1.92 49.72 14.63
CA LEU A 550 2.58 49.32 13.39
C LEU A 550 3.28 50.50 12.70
N ASP A 551 2.69 51.68 12.69
CA ASP A 551 3.25 52.90 12.10
C ASP A 551 4.51 53.36 12.84
N GLU A 552 4.55 53.22 14.18
CA GLU A 552 5.73 53.48 14.99
C GLU A 552 6.88 52.49 14.72
N LEU A 553 6.56 51.22 14.46
CA LEU A 553 7.55 50.20 14.15
C LEU A 553 8.10 50.32 12.73
N VAL A 554 7.22 50.43 11.73
CA VAL A 554 7.59 50.44 10.30
C VAL A 554 6.60 51.25 9.47
N ALA A 555 7.11 52.32 8.85
CA ALA A 555 6.32 53.22 8.02
C ALA A 555 5.78 52.57 6.74
N GLU A 556 6.62 51.97 5.88
CA GLU A 556 6.22 51.46 4.55
C GLU A 556 7.10 50.31 4.01
N GLY A 557 6.70 49.71 2.89
CA GLY A 557 7.49 48.73 2.12
C GLY A 557 7.34 47.27 2.57
N ALA A 558 8.22 46.39 2.09
CA ALA A 558 8.15 44.95 2.35
C ALA A 558 8.22 44.57 3.83
N ALA A 559 8.88 45.39 4.65
CA ALA A 559 8.89 45.23 6.10
C ALA A 559 7.50 45.45 6.71
N ARG A 560 6.69 46.36 6.15
CA ARG A 560 5.32 46.61 6.61
C ARG A 560 4.40 45.43 6.31
N ASP A 561 4.52 44.81 5.14
CA ASP A 561 3.77 43.59 4.79
C ASP A 561 4.06 42.44 5.77
N GLU A 562 5.33 42.28 6.17
CA GLU A 562 5.72 41.32 7.20
C GLU A 562 5.05 41.63 8.55
N TRP A 563 5.10 42.88 9.01
CA TRP A 563 4.52 43.26 10.30
C TRP A 563 2.98 43.18 10.34
N ILE A 564 2.31 43.50 9.23
CA ILE A 564 0.87 43.26 9.08
C ILE A 564 0.58 41.77 9.19
N THR A 565 1.39 40.92 8.57
CA THR A 565 1.26 39.46 8.63
C THR A 565 1.55 38.94 10.04
N ARG A 566 2.52 39.50 10.76
CA ARG A 566 2.81 39.20 12.18
C ARG A 566 1.64 39.54 13.08
N LEU A 567 1.05 40.72 12.93
CA LEU A 567 -0.13 41.11 13.72
C LEU A 567 -1.30 40.17 13.46
N TRP A 568 -1.60 39.87 12.19
CA TRP A 568 -2.65 38.90 11.83
C TRP A 568 -2.40 37.55 12.51
N SER A 569 -1.21 36.97 12.29
CA SER A 569 -0.85 35.65 12.81
C SER A 569 -0.86 35.63 14.35
N ALA A 570 -0.47 36.73 15.00
CA ALA A 570 -0.46 36.81 16.45
C ALA A 570 -1.88 36.77 17.04
N LYS A 571 -2.83 37.49 16.43
CA LYS A 571 -4.25 37.50 16.83
C LYS A 571 -4.89 36.14 16.59
N GLU A 572 -4.56 35.49 15.48
CA GLU A 572 -4.94 34.10 15.17
C GLU A 572 -4.45 33.11 16.23
N ALA A 573 -3.17 33.16 16.58
CA ALA A 573 -2.58 32.31 17.61
C ALA A 573 -3.24 32.54 18.98
N ALA A 574 -3.54 33.78 19.37
CA ALA A 574 -4.27 34.08 20.59
C ALA A 574 -5.71 33.52 20.59
N GLY A 575 -6.43 33.61 19.47
CA GLY A 575 -7.76 33.03 19.32
C GLY A 575 -7.75 31.50 19.48
N LYS A 576 -6.78 30.83 18.85
CA LYS A 576 -6.61 29.37 18.94
C LYS A 576 -6.24 28.92 20.36
N LEU A 577 -5.42 29.68 21.08
CA LEU A 577 -5.08 29.43 22.49
C LEU A 577 -6.35 29.38 23.37
N LEU A 578 -7.31 30.27 23.12
CA LEU A 578 -8.55 30.33 23.90
C LEU A 578 -9.61 29.32 23.46
N GLY A 579 -9.43 28.67 22.31
CA GLY A 579 -10.39 27.71 21.75
C GLY A 579 -11.69 28.34 21.25
N SER A 580 -11.76 29.67 21.14
CA SER A 580 -12.95 30.38 20.66
C SER A 580 -13.11 30.35 19.14
N GLY A 581 -12.13 29.80 18.41
CA GLY A 581 -12.05 29.98 16.97
C GLY A 581 -11.94 31.48 16.61
N LEU A 582 -12.18 31.80 15.35
CA LEU A 582 -12.11 33.18 14.87
C LEU A 582 -13.46 33.86 14.71
N ASP A 583 -14.51 33.18 14.27
CA ASP A 583 -15.85 33.74 13.94
C ASP A 583 -15.87 35.20 13.42
N GLY A 584 -14.83 35.62 12.69
CA GLY A 584 -14.64 37.00 12.21
C GLY A 584 -14.33 38.07 13.28
N ALA A 585 -14.10 37.73 14.54
CA ALA A 585 -13.88 38.67 15.64
C ALA A 585 -12.40 38.90 15.96
N LEU A 586 -11.50 38.95 14.96
CA LEU A 586 -10.07 39.26 15.18
C LEU A 586 -9.88 40.58 15.96
N GLN A 587 -10.75 41.56 15.77
CA GLN A 587 -10.72 42.82 16.52
C GLN A 587 -10.99 42.67 18.03
N ARG A 588 -11.52 41.53 18.49
CA ARG A 588 -11.64 41.20 19.92
C ARG A 588 -10.27 40.98 20.57
N PHE A 589 -9.28 40.60 19.79
CA PHE A 589 -7.90 40.38 20.21
C PHE A 589 -7.09 41.60 19.81
N GLU A 590 -6.89 42.53 20.74
CA GLU A 590 -6.17 43.78 20.48
C GLU A 590 -4.73 43.67 20.95
N ALA A 591 -3.77 43.85 20.04
CA ALA A 591 -2.38 44.04 20.43
C ALA A 591 -2.22 45.43 21.05
N ILE A 592 -1.90 45.47 22.35
CA ILE A 592 -1.66 46.70 23.12
C ILE A 592 -0.18 47.05 23.25
N ALA A 593 0.70 46.09 22.94
CA ALA A 593 2.14 46.30 22.86
C ALA A 593 2.76 45.29 21.89
N VAL A 594 3.82 45.72 21.22
CA VAL A 594 4.67 44.89 20.37
C VAL A 594 6.11 45.40 20.42
N ASP A 595 7.08 44.50 20.50
CA ASP A 595 8.50 44.85 20.40
C ASP A 595 9.10 44.52 19.02
N GLY A 596 10.31 45.00 18.75
CA GLY A 596 10.99 44.77 17.48
C GLY A 596 11.40 43.30 17.22
N ALA A 597 11.31 42.42 18.23
CA ALA A 597 11.54 40.98 18.08
C ALA A 597 10.27 40.22 17.66
N GLY A 598 9.12 40.90 17.63
CA GLY A 598 7.83 40.31 17.27
C GLY A 598 7.12 39.64 18.44
N ASN A 599 7.36 40.12 19.66
CA ASN A 599 6.62 39.73 20.85
C ASN A 599 5.44 40.68 21.06
N PHE A 600 4.22 40.16 21.05
CA PHE A 600 2.97 40.90 21.21
C PHE A 600 2.36 40.66 22.59
N ILE A 601 1.74 41.68 23.16
CA ILE A 601 0.79 41.55 24.28
C ILE A 601 -0.61 41.80 23.73
N ILE A 602 -1.44 40.76 23.74
CA ILE A 602 -2.81 40.80 23.22
C ILE A 602 -3.80 40.84 24.38
N GLN A 603 -4.67 41.85 24.39
CA GLN A 603 -5.79 41.99 25.30
C GLN A 603 -7.08 41.48 24.65
N VAL A 604 -7.85 40.69 25.38
CA VAL A 604 -9.17 40.20 24.93
C VAL A 604 -10.24 41.22 25.34
N ARG A 605 -10.81 42.00 24.42
CA ARG A 605 -11.69 43.14 24.73
C ARG A 605 -12.92 42.84 25.63
N ASP A 606 -13.37 41.59 25.66
CA ASP A 606 -14.50 41.15 26.51
C ASP A 606 -14.05 40.68 27.91
N GLY A 607 -12.80 40.95 28.32
CA GLY A 607 -12.28 40.70 29.68
C GLY A 607 -10.88 41.29 29.96
N ASP A 608 -10.37 41.14 31.18
CA ASP A 608 -9.04 41.67 31.56
C ASP A 608 -7.88 40.69 31.25
N ARG A 609 -8.07 39.77 30.30
CA ARG A 609 -7.08 38.73 30.01
C ARG A 609 -6.03 39.24 29.01
N LEU A 610 -4.76 39.13 29.40
CA LEU A 610 -3.60 39.40 28.55
C LEU A 610 -2.96 38.09 28.08
N ILE A 611 -2.52 38.05 26.83
CA ILE A 611 -1.87 36.90 26.20
C ILE A 611 -0.59 37.38 25.55
N GLY A 612 0.56 36.86 25.99
CA GLY A 612 1.82 37.01 25.27
C GLY A 612 1.85 36.09 24.05
N VAL A 613 2.15 36.66 22.89
CA VAL A 613 2.27 35.94 21.62
C VAL A 613 3.62 36.27 21.00
N HIS A 614 4.33 35.24 20.54
CA HIS A 614 5.60 35.40 19.86
C HIS A 614 5.40 35.18 18.37
N SER A 615 6.18 35.86 17.52
CA SER A 615 6.18 35.64 16.09
C SER A 615 7.61 35.53 15.54
N VAL A 616 7.82 34.62 14.60
CA VAL A 616 9.10 34.43 13.91
C VAL A 616 8.88 34.40 12.40
N ARG A 617 9.88 34.86 11.66
CA ARG A 617 9.91 34.73 10.21
C ARG A 617 10.67 33.47 9.82
N ASP A 618 10.08 32.67 8.96
CA ASP A 618 10.73 31.53 8.30
C ASP A 618 10.60 31.66 6.78
N GLY A 619 11.68 32.10 6.13
CA GLY A 619 11.67 32.40 4.70
C GLY A 619 10.66 33.50 4.34
N ASN A 620 9.62 33.14 3.58
CA ASN A 620 8.53 34.05 3.21
C ASN A 620 7.24 33.81 4.02
N PHE A 621 7.35 33.15 5.17
CA PHE A 621 6.23 32.89 6.08
C PHE A 621 6.49 33.55 7.44
N VAL A 622 5.42 33.87 8.13
CA VAL A 622 5.41 34.21 9.55
C VAL A 622 4.73 33.08 10.30
N ILE A 623 5.34 32.66 11.40
CA ILE A 623 4.75 31.71 12.35
C ILE A 623 4.54 32.46 13.67
N ALA A 624 3.32 32.46 14.18
CA ALA A 624 3.01 33.04 15.49
C ALA A 624 2.52 31.95 16.45
N TYR A 625 2.86 32.06 17.73
CA TYR A 625 2.55 31.04 18.73
C TYR A 625 2.36 31.64 20.12
N ALA A 626 1.47 31.01 20.89
CA ALA A 626 1.12 31.40 22.24
C ALA A 626 1.02 30.17 23.14
N THR A 627 1.46 30.29 24.38
CA THR A 627 1.34 29.25 25.42
C THR A 627 0.69 29.83 26.67
N THR A 628 0.29 28.99 27.62
CA THR A 628 -0.35 29.52 28.83
C THR A 628 0.65 30.19 29.77
N GLU A 629 1.95 29.84 29.71
CA GLU A 629 3.03 30.51 30.46
C GLU A 629 3.31 31.92 29.94
N THR A 630 3.03 32.21 28.66
CA THR A 630 3.10 33.57 28.11
C THR A 630 1.89 34.42 28.48
N ALA A 631 0.87 33.87 29.15
CA ALA A 631 -0.38 34.55 29.51
C ALA A 631 -0.44 35.10 30.95
N GLY A 632 0.70 35.30 31.65
CA GLY A 632 0.66 35.84 33.01
C GLY A 632 1.98 36.35 33.59
N ALA A 633 2.15 37.67 33.56
CA ALA A 633 2.69 38.41 34.70
C ALA A 633 1.82 39.66 34.88
N SER A 634 0.66 39.48 35.51
CA SER A 634 -0.05 40.57 36.18
C SER A 634 0.73 40.98 37.43
N GLY A 635 1.82 41.72 37.22
CA GLY A 635 2.52 42.47 38.25
C GLY A 635 2.29 43.95 38.01
N ARG A 636 1.47 44.57 38.87
CA ARG A 636 1.38 46.03 38.98
C ARG A 636 2.73 46.67 39.23
#